data_AF-A0A832AJ35-F1
#
_entry.id   AF-A0A832AJ35-F1
#
_cell.length_a   1.000
_cell.length_b   1.000
_cell.length_c   1.000
_cell.angle_alpha   90.00
_cell.angle_beta   90.00
_cell.angle_gamma   90.00
#
_symmetry.space_group_name_H-M   'P 1'
#
loop_
_entity.id
_entity.type
_entity.pdbx_description
1 polymer ?
#
loop_
_entity_poly.entity_id
_entity_poly.type
_entity_poly.pdbx_seq_one_letter_code
_entity_poly.pdbx_strand_id
1 'polypeptide(L)'
;MNLPSIKSPFNSCFDKVNALVAGVIFLLTFIVYFLTKAPTLSFWDCGEFIASAYTLGIPHPPGTPFYIVLGRFFSMLPIASDIAVRVNLLSVVSSAVAAMFGYLILVRMLRYWATNTSDLAGRLLPYFGGAVGALFLAFSNTHWGNSVEAEVYAPAIMLMMIIYWLGLKYFEARETEPGFRLMILIGFVAMLSIAVHLTIYIVVPVVALFFILKRDAGARDWGVISFFFIAGLYLIFELSSRPGEIPLYFPALIFLIIFLFHLALAFKVGRKAVITLALYAITLIPFLLSIVGSLLDGPKAPARNTSAGTLITSLGLILLSLWGIWGLINMRKAGKINETQTESLVIAVYSLAPGILAALGIIFSGYHSFLFLAATLALALGLLLRRALNWTLLIAIASVSSVILGIWQLFWGVILGAAVLIAVGITLKEKFWKIGAAVILMAIIGFSIHAYIPVRSSQNPSLDMNKPSRSLAATIGFLERKQYGSESMVERMFVRRGSWENQFGDYQRMGFWRFFKEQYGFGGRSFFIILVIGLFGFWEMIRRKPDIGLPFFLLFLISSVGIVLYMNFADGTRQNPVTQLDYLEVRNRDYFFTPAFVLFGLAIGMGMAGIVELFRESFKPSGKISRAATIAFAAILTFTPIVPLKANYFPNDRSRNYIPYDYARNYLESCDPDAILFTNGDNDTFPLWCLQEVYGIRKDVRVVNLSLANTSWYVMQLRDRMNVPIAWSSETIEKLRPYLSAEGYPMRIQDQVMEHIIATNDWRTPLFMTVTVPQDSRKLRGQALDEYLIL
;
A
#
# COMPACT_ATOMS: atom_id res chain seq x y z
N MET A 1 12.87 -14.08 39.55
CA MET A 1 12.61 -12.63 39.76
C MET A 1 11.31 -12.28 39.06
N ASN A 2 10.24 -12.08 39.82
CA ASN A 2 8.97 -11.58 39.30
C ASN A 2 9.12 -10.08 39.06
N LEU A 3 9.40 -9.69 37.81
CA LEU A 3 9.30 -8.29 37.40
C LEU A 3 7.84 -7.83 37.56
N PRO A 4 7.57 -6.63 38.10
CA PRO A 4 6.22 -6.13 38.26
C PRO A 4 5.54 -6.11 36.89
N SER A 5 4.37 -6.74 36.79
CA SER A 5 3.53 -6.66 35.61
C SER A 5 3.26 -5.18 35.35
N ILE A 6 3.63 -4.68 34.17
CA ILE A 6 3.13 -3.40 33.69
C ILE A 6 1.61 -3.53 33.73
N LYS A 7 0.95 -2.86 34.68
CA LYS A 7 -0.51 -2.79 34.72
C LYS A 7 -0.94 -2.28 33.35
N SER A 8 -1.69 -3.11 32.63
CA SER A 8 -2.29 -2.70 31.36
C SER A 8 -3.02 -1.37 31.58
N PRO A 9 -2.81 -0.34 30.74
CA PRO A 9 -3.59 0.89 30.84
C PRO A 9 -5.08 0.65 30.50
N PHE A 10 -5.43 -0.56 30.07
CA PHE A 10 -6.79 -1.02 29.84
C PHE A 10 -7.30 -1.77 31.05
N ASN A 11 -8.34 -1.24 31.70
CA ASN A 11 -9.12 -1.98 32.67
C ASN A 11 -9.66 -3.28 32.05
N SER A 12 -9.72 -4.35 32.83
CA SER A 12 -10.30 -5.63 32.41
C SER A 12 -11.82 -5.58 32.21
N CYS A 13 -12.47 -4.50 32.66
CA CYS A 13 -13.90 -4.27 32.47
C CYS A 13 -14.20 -3.78 31.03
N PHE A 14 -15.30 -4.26 30.46
CA PHE A 14 -15.77 -3.82 29.15
C PHE A 14 -16.08 -2.32 29.14
N ASP A 15 -15.41 -1.60 28.22
CA ASP A 15 -15.51 -0.16 28.11
C ASP A 15 -16.69 0.24 27.22
N LYS A 16 -17.85 0.47 27.87
CA LYS A 16 -19.10 0.82 27.18
C LYS A 16 -19.01 2.12 26.38
N VAL A 17 -18.27 3.11 26.85
CA VAL A 17 -18.10 4.40 26.15
C VAL A 17 -17.29 4.17 24.88
N ASN A 18 -16.18 3.43 24.99
CA ASN A 18 -15.38 3.09 23.83
C ASN A 18 -16.19 2.35 22.75
N ALA A 19 -16.99 1.36 23.17
CA ALA A 19 -17.84 0.60 22.26
C ALA A 19 -18.94 1.46 21.62
N LEU A 20 -19.58 2.35 22.39
CA LEU A 20 -20.60 3.26 21.88
C LEU A 20 -20.03 4.20 20.81
N VAL A 21 -18.90 4.85 21.08
CA VAL A 21 -18.29 5.77 20.11
C VAL A 21 -17.80 5.02 18.87
N ALA A 22 -17.25 3.81 19.02
CA ALA A 22 -16.92 2.95 17.87
C ALA A 22 -18.16 2.69 16.99
N GLY A 23 -19.30 2.36 17.61
CA GLY A 23 -20.57 2.18 16.90
C GLY A 23 -21.06 3.45 16.22
N VAL A 24 -20.91 4.62 16.84
CA VAL A 24 -21.26 5.92 16.22
C VAL A 24 -20.37 6.21 15.01
N ILE A 25 -19.06 5.97 15.10
CA ILE A 25 -18.14 6.14 13.96
C ILE A 25 -18.53 5.21 12.81
N PHE A 26 -18.83 3.94 13.11
CA PHE A 26 -19.33 3.00 12.10
C PHE A 26 -20.61 3.52 11.44
N LEU A 27 -21.63 3.89 12.24
CA LEU A 27 -22.91 4.34 11.71
C LEU A 27 -22.81 5.62 10.88
N LEU A 28 -22.06 6.61 11.36
CA LEU A 28 -21.89 7.89 10.67
C LEU A 28 -21.18 7.70 9.32
N THR A 29 -20.09 6.93 9.29
CA THR A 29 -19.35 6.65 8.05
C THR A 29 -20.16 5.78 7.10
N PHE A 30 -20.85 4.75 7.62
CA PHE A 30 -21.77 3.92 6.85
C PHE A 30 -22.86 4.76 6.17
N ILE A 31 -23.51 5.66 6.91
CA ILE A 31 -24.58 6.52 6.35
C ILE A 31 -24.02 7.38 5.21
N VAL A 32 -22.89 8.06 5.41
CA VAL A 32 -22.30 8.90 4.37
C VAL A 32 -21.97 8.08 3.13
N TYR A 33 -21.23 6.98 3.26
CA TYR A 33 -20.89 6.12 2.12
C TYR A 33 -22.11 5.50 1.46
N PHE A 34 -23.12 5.10 2.23
CA PHE A 34 -24.37 4.55 1.71
C PHE A 34 -25.13 5.58 0.86
N LEU A 35 -25.15 6.83 1.30
CA LEU A 35 -25.80 7.92 0.57
C LEU A 35 -25.06 8.29 -0.72
N THR A 36 -23.73 8.14 -0.75
CA THR A 36 -22.89 8.49 -1.92
C THR A 36 -22.54 7.31 -2.82
N LYS A 37 -22.98 6.08 -2.52
CA LYS A 37 -22.65 4.88 -3.31
C LYS A 37 -23.22 4.95 -4.74
N ALA A 38 -22.56 4.27 -5.68
CA ALA A 38 -23.08 4.11 -7.03
C ALA A 38 -24.45 3.39 -7.03
N PRO A 39 -25.45 3.89 -7.80
CA PRO A 39 -26.79 3.29 -7.87
C PRO A 39 -26.83 2.02 -8.72
N THR A 40 -25.79 1.76 -9.50
CA THR A 40 -25.59 0.59 -10.36
C THR A 40 -24.11 0.19 -10.31
N LEU A 41 -23.48 -0.19 -11.41
CA LEU A 41 -22.04 -0.32 -11.54
C LEU A 41 -21.32 1.03 -11.78
N SER A 42 -20.02 1.06 -11.47
CA SER A 42 -19.09 2.12 -11.90
C SER A 42 -18.23 1.65 -13.09
N PHE A 43 -17.46 2.56 -13.70
CA PHE A 43 -16.36 2.20 -14.60
C PHE A 43 -15.25 1.44 -13.84
N TRP A 44 -14.15 1.12 -14.53
CA TRP A 44 -13.04 0.30 -14.02
C TRP A 44 -13.47 -1.15 -13.77
N ASP A 45 -12.86 -1.80 -12.78
CA ASP A 45 -12.98 -3.22 -12.49
C ASP A 45 -14.35 -3.57 -11.86
N CYS A 46 -15.14 -2.55 -11.47
CA CYS A 46 -16.45 -2.71 -10.83
C CYS A 46 -17.40 -3.62 -11.61
N GLY A 47 -17.55 -3.41 -12.92
CA GLY A 47 -18.45 -4.23 -13.75
C GLY A 47 -18.05 -5.71 -13.75
N GLU A 48 -16.75 -5.99 -13.87
CA GLU A 48 -16.21 -7.34 -13.84
C GLU A 48 -16.35 -7.98 -12.46
N PHE A 49 -16.09 -7.22 -11.39
CA PHE A 49 -16.22 -7.69 -10.02
C PHE A 49 -17.66 -8.01 -9.66
N ILE A 50 -18.62 -7.18 -10.07
CA ILE A 50 -20.05 -7.43 -9.85
C ILE A 50 -20.49 -8.68 -10.62
N ALA A 51 -20.11 -8.77 -11.90
CA ALA A 51 -20.42 -9.93 -12.74
C ALA A 51 -19.82 -11.22 -12.16
N SER A 52 -18.55 -11.20 -11.79
CA SER A 52 -17.84 -12.34 -11.22
C SER A 52 -18.38 -12.71 -9.83
N ALA A 53 -18.72 -11.75 -8.98
CA ALA A 53 -19.39 -12.01 -7.71
C ALA A 53 -20.76 -12.66 -7.91
N TYR A 54 -21.54 -12.19 -8.88
CA TYR A 54 -22.86 -12.74 -9.18
C TYR A 54 -22.77 -14.15 -9.75
N THR A 55 -21.86 -14.43 -10.69
CA THR A 55 -21.76 -15.73 -11.36
C THR A 55 -20.76 -16.69 -10.73
N LEU A 56 -20.07 -16.27 -9.66
CA LEU A 56 -18.86 -16.93 -9.16
C LEU A 56 -17.83 -17.10 -10.29
N GLY A 57 -17.58 -16.05 -11.07
CA GLY A 57 -16.56 -16.01 -12.12
C GLY A 57 -15.13 -15.92 -11.57
N ILE A 58 -14.16 -15.96 -12.49
CA ILE A 58 -12.75 -15.66 -12.25
C ILE A 58 -12.44 -14.31 -12.93
N PRO A 59 -12.28 -13.22 -12.16
CA PRO A 59 -11.90 -11.93 -12.70
C PRO A 59 -10.39 -11.91 -13.04
N HIS A 60 -9.90 -10.76 -13.47
CA HIS A 60 -8.51 -10.57 -13.86
C HIS A 60 -7.49 -11.03 -12.79
N PRO A 61 -6.29 -11.50 -13.19
CA PRO A 61 -5.27 -11.99 -12.28
C PRO A 61 -4.86 -10.96 -11.19
N PRO A 62 -4.83 -11.35 -9.90
CA PRO A 62 -4.74 -12.73 -9.40
C PRO A 62 -6.10 -13.36 -9.00
N GLY A 63 -7.24 -12.82 -9.44
CA GLY A 63 -8.57 -13.43 -9.33
C GLY A 63 -9.34 -13.17 -8.03
N THR A 64 -8.69 -12.63 -6.99
CA THR A 64 -9.31 -12.14 -5.74
C THR A 64 -10.41 -13.04 -5.14
N PRO A 65 -10.15 -14.36 -4.94
CA PRO A 65 -11.20 -15.34 -4.69
C PRO A 65 -11.99 -15.11 -3.40
N PHE A 66 -11.37 -14.57 -2.35
CA PHE A 66 -12.11 -14.28 -1.11
C PHE A 66 -13.05 -13.09 -1.30
N TYR A 67 -12.63 -12.07 -2.07
CA TYR A 67 -13.51 -10.96 -2.45
C TYR A 67 -14.71 -11.46 -3.26
N ILE A 68 -14.51 -12.35 -4.23
CA ILE A 68 -15.60 -12.91 -5.05
C ILE A 68 -16.61 -13.69 -4.21
N VAL A 69 -16.16 -14.51 -3.26
CA VAL A 69 -17.06 -15.25 -2.36
C VAL A 69 -17.85 -14.30 -1.47
N LEU A 70 -17.24 -13.25 -0.94
CA LEU A 70 -17.94 -12.21 -0.17
C LEU A 70 -18.94 -11.45 -1.05
N GLY A 71 -18.55 -11.07 -2.26
CA GLY A 71 -19.43 -10.41 -3.23
C GLY A 71 -20.64 -11.27 -3.58
N ARG A 72 -20.46 -12.59 -3.76
CA ARG A 72 -21.56 -13.53 -3.97
C ARG A 72 -22.53 -13.52 -2.81
N PHE A 73 -22.03 -13.58 -1.57
CA PHE A 73 -22.87 -13.47 -0.38
C PHE A 73 -23.69 -12.17 -0.38
N PHE A 74 -23.06 -11.03 -0.64
CA PHE A 74 -23.76 -9.75 -0.72
C PHE A 74 -24.81 -9.71 -1.84
N SER A 75 -24.52 -10.25 -3.03
CA SER A 75 -25.47 -10.30 -4.16
C SER A 75 -26.78 -11.04 -3.82
N MET A 76 -26.72 -11.99 -2.87
CA MET A 76 -27.86 -12.79 -2.43
C MET A 76 -28.70 -12.11 -1.34
N LEU A 77 -28.21 -11.04 -0.70
CA LEU A 77 -28.93 -10.36 0.37
C LEU A 77 -30.11 -9.55 -0.19
N PRO A 78 -31.33 -9.70 0.35
CA PRO A 78 -32.52 -8.98 -0.12
C PRO A 78 -32.59 -7.55 0.45
N ILE A 79 -31.49 -6.78 0.35
CA ILE A 79 -31.33 -5.44 0.94
C ILE A 79 -31.46 -4.29 -0.05
N ALA A 80 -31.48 -4.60 -1.36
CA ALA A 80 -31.73 -3.65 -2.44
C ALA A 80 -32.36 -4.41 -3.64
N SER A 81 -33.11 -3.72 -4.50
CA SER A 81 -33.66 -4.34 -5.72
C SER A 81 -32.56 -4.69 -6.72
N ASP A 82 -31.61 -3.76 -6.91
CA ASP A 82 -30.50 -3.89 -7.85
C ASP A 82 -29.34 -4.73 -7.29
N ILE A 83 -28.80 -5.64 -8.10
CA ILE A 83 -27.72 -6.56 -7.69
C ILE A 83 -26.38 -5.83 -7.56
N ALA A 84 -26.07 -4.89 -8.46
CA ALA A 84 -24.84 -4.10 -8.36
C ALA A 84 -24.81 -3.29 -7.07
N VAL A 85 -25.95 -2.71 -6.66
CA VAL A 85 -26.06 -2.03 -5.36
C VAL A 85 -25.72 -2.97 -4.20
N ARG A 86 -26.24 -4.21 -4.22
CA ARG A 86 -25.93 -5.19 -3.16
C ARG A 86 -24.43 -5.47 -3.08
N VAL A 87 -23.76 -5.63 -4.21
CA VAL A 87 -22.31 -5.86 -4.24
C VAL A 87 -21.53 -4.60 -3.83
N ASN A 88 -21.92 -3.40 -4.26
CA ASN A 88 -21.32 -2.13 -3.81
C ASN A 88 -21.38 -1.98 -2.28
N LEU A 89 -22.40 -2.53 -1.61
CA LEU A 89 -22.51 -2.48 -0.16
C LEU A 89 -21.40 -3.24 0.56
N LEU A 90 -20.70 -4.18 -0.10
CA LEU A 90 -19.51 -4.81 0.46
C LEU A 90 -18.44 -3.73 0.75
N SER A 91 -18.20 -2.81 -0.18
CA SER A 91 -17.25 -1.70 0.02
C SER A 91 -17.72 -0.72 1.09
N VAL A 92 -19.01 -0.34 1.05
CA VAL A 92 -19.62 0.58 2.03
C VAL A 92 -19.45 0.05 3.46
N VAL A 93 -19.81 -1.21 3.69
CA VAL A 93 -19.70 -1.86 5.01
C VAL A 93 -18.24 -2.03 5.39
N SER A 94 -17.39 -2.51 4.48
CA SER A 94 -15.98 -2.75 4.76
C SER A 94 -15.25 -1.47 5.18
N SER A 95 -15.47 -0.36 4.48
CA SER A 95 -14.84 0.91 4.80
C SER A 95 -15.39 1.54 6.08
N ALA A 96 -16.68 1.37 6.39
CA ALA A 96 -17.23 1.79 7.69
C ALA A 96 -16.62 0.97 8.85
N VAL A 97 -16.43 -0.34 8.66
CA VAL A 97 -15.70 -1.19 9.62
C VAL A 97 -14.24 -0.75 9.72
N ALA A 98 -13.59 -0.39 8.61
CA ALA A 98 -12.22 0.13 8.62
C ALA A 98 -12.09 1.41 9.47
N ALA A 99 -13.03 2.36 9.34
CA ALA A 99 -13.07 3.56 10.17
C ALA A 99 -13.29 3.24 11.65
N MET A 100 -14.19 2.31 11.96
CA MET A 100 -14.40 1.82 13.33
C MET A 100 -13.13 1.20 13.92
N PHE A 101 -12.42 0.35 13.18
CA PHE A 101 -11.16 -0.23 13.64
C PHE A 101 -10.05 0.82 13.72
N GLY A 102 -10.00 1.80 12.82
CA GLY A 102 -9.12 2.96 12.91
C GLY A 102 -9.31 3.71 14.23
N TYR A 103 -10.56 3.97 14.61
CA TYR A 103 -10.91 4.53 15.92
C TYR A 103 -10.40 3.63 17.07
N LEU A 104 -10.66 2.32 17.03
CA LEU A 104 -10.26 1.39 18.09
C LEU A 104 -8.74 1.24 18.23
N ILE A 105 -8.01 1.26 17.11
CA ILE A 105 -6.54 1.30 17.06
C ILE A 105 -6.06 2.56 17.78
N LEU A 106 -6.62 3.71 17.39
CA LEU A 106 -6.12 4.99 17.86
C LEU A 106 -6.42 5.20 19.35
N VAL A 107 -7.63 4.88 19.81
CA VAL A 107 -7.96 4.86 21.25
C VAL A 107 -6.99 3.97 22.02
N ARG A 108 -6.65 2.79 21.48
CA ARG A 108 -5.69 1.87 22.11
C ARG A 108 -4.31 2.50 22.20
N MET A 109 -3.78 3.05 21.11
CA MET A 109 -2.48 3.70 21.13
C MET A 109 -2.46 4.92 22.09
N LEU A 110 -3.50 5.75 22.06
CA LEU A 110 -3.61 6.96 22.90
C LEU A 110 -3.75 6.66 24.39
N ARG A 111 -4.24 5.48 24.80
CA ARG A 111 -4.28 5.10 26.23
C ARG A 111 -2.91 4.77 26.81
N TYR A 112 -1.92 4.40 25.99
CA TYR A 112 -0.53 4.32 26.45
C TYR A 112 0.07 5.70 26.72
N TRP A 113 -0.49 6.73 26.10
CA TRP A 113 -0.10 8.11 26.31
C TRP A 113 -0.81 8.74 27.50
N ALA A 114 -2.14 8.64 27.59
CA ALA A 114 -2.95 9.31 28.62
C ALA A 114 -2.75 8.69 30.02
N THR A 115 -1.66 9.06 30.70
CA THR A 115 -1.26 8.47 32.00
C THR A 115 -2.00 9.04 33.21
N ASN A 116 -2.66 10.20 33.08
CA ASN A 116 -3.43 10.79 34.18
C ASN A 116 -4.95 10.70 33.94
N THR A 117 -5.55 9.61 34.43
CA THR A 117 -7.00 9.35 34.35
C THR A 117 -7.79 9.89 35.56
N SER A 118 -7.19 10.74 36.38
CA SER A 118 -7.89 11.29 37.56
C SER A 118 -8.97 12.30 37.20
N ASP A 119 -8.82 13.03 36.08
CA ASP A 119 -9.81 14.00 35.60
C ASP A 119 -10.56 13.52 34.33
N LEU A 120 -11.73 14.13 34.05
CA LEU A 120 -12.56 13.77 32.88
C LEU A 120 -11.90 14.12 31.55
N ALA A 121 -11.17 15.24 31.46
CA ALA A 121 -10.60 15.71 30.20
C ALA A 121 -9.54 14.72 29.68
N GLY A 122 -8.66 14.24 30.57
CA GLY A 122 -7.68 13.19 30.26
C GLY A 122 -8.33 11.84 29.95
N ARG A 123 -9.47 11.50 30.57
CA ARG A 123 -10.24 10.30 30.23
C ARG A 123 -10.88 10.36 28.85
N LEU A 124 -11.32 11.55 28.42
CA LEU A 124 -11.98 11.75 27.13
C LEU A 124 -11.00 11.89 25.97
N LEU A 125 -9.74 12.28 26.25
CA LEU A 125 -8.73 12.56 25.25
C LEU A 125 -8.49 11.41 24.24
N PRO A 126 -8.36 10.13 24.66
CA PRO A 126 -8.21 9.02 23.71
C PRO A 126 -9.41 8.88 22.76
N TYR A 127 -10.63 9.12 23.25
CA TYR A 127 -11.85 9.03 22.44
C TYR A 127 -11.95 10.17 21.44
N PHE A 128 -11.59 11.38 21.87
CA PHE A 128 -11.50 12.55 21.00
C PHE A 128 -10.50 12.32 19.85
N GLY A 129 -9.24 11.99 20.17
CA GLY A 129 -8.21 11.75 19.16
C GLY A 129 -8.58 10.59 18.25
N GLY A 130 -9.14 9.51 18.85
CA GLY A 130 -9.70 8.36 18.15
C GLY A 130 -10.75 8.75 17.10
N ALA A 131 -11.76 9.52 17.52
CA ALA A 131 -12.86 9.92 16.67
C ALA A 131 -12.39 10.83 15.53
N VAL A 132 -11.59 11.85 15.83
CA VAL A 132 -11.04 12.76 14.83
C VAL A 132 -10.20 11.99 13.81
N GLY A 133 -9.27 11.16 14.26
CA GLY A 133 -8.40 10.39 13.36
C GLY A 133 -9.18 9.42 12.46
N ALA A 134 -10.18 8.73 13.01
CA ALA A 134 -11.02 7.82 12.24
C ALA A 134 -11.86 8.54 11.17
N LEU A 135 -12.34 9.76 11.44
CA LEU A 135 -13.10 10.54 10.47
C LEU A 135 -12.20 11.19 9.40
N PHE A 136 -10.97 11.57 9.74
CA PHE A 136 -9.97 11.98 8.73
C PHE A 136 -9.58 10.81 7.82
N LEU A 137 -9.45 9.60 8.38
CA LEU A 137 -9.27 8.37 7.61
C LEU A 137 -10.47 8.15 6.67
N ALA A 138 -11.68 8.19 7.22
CA ALA A 138 -12.90 7.89 6.46
C ALA A 138 -13.09 8.88 5.31
N PHE A 139 -13.03 10.18 5.59
CA PHE A 139 -13.29 11.21 4.60
C PHE A 139 -12.07 11.59 3.76
N SER A 140 -11.00 10.78 3.75
CA SER A 140 -9.90 10.96 2.80
C SER A 140 -10.36 10.62 1.37
N ASN A 141 -9.97 11.46 0.41
CA ASN A 141 -10.52 11.44 -0.95
C ASN A 141 -10.44 10.04 -1.60
N THR A 142 -9.25 9.45 -1.67
CA THR A 142 -9.05 8.15 -2.34
C THR A 142 -9.73 7.01 -1.59
N HIS A 143 -9.75 7.03 -0.25
CA HIS A 143 -10.44 5.98 0.52
C HIS A 143 -11.95 6.06 0.33
N TRP A 144 -12.54 7.26 0.35
CA TRP A 144 -13.96 7.46 0.09
C TRP A 144 -14.32 6.98 -1.31
N GLY A 145 -13.56 7.36 -2.35
CA GLY A 145 -13.82 6.93 -3.72
C GLY A 145 -13.94 5.41 -3.87
N ASN A 146 -13.07 4.65 -3.20
CA ASN A 146 -13.11 3.18 -3.17
C ASN A 146 -14.23 2.60 -2.28
N SER A 147 -14.84 3.41 -1.42
CA SER A 147 -15.88 2.99 -0.47
C SER A 147 -17.29 2.99 -1.07
N VAL A 148 -17.46 3.63 -2.24
CA VAL A 148 -18.76 3.89 -2.89
C VAL A 148 -19.02 3.04 -4.13
N GLU A 149 -18.13 2.10 -4.45
CA GLU A 149 -18.20 1.21 -5.62
C GLU A 149 -17.62 -0.18 -5.31
N ALA A 150 -17.98 -1.19 -6.10
CA ALA A 150 -17.55 -2.58 -5.92
C ALA A 150 -16.05 -2.76 -6.24
N GLU A 151 -15.20 -2.52 -5.24
CA GLU A 151 -13.75 -2.53 -5.36
C GLU A 151 -13.08 -3.34 -4.24
N VAL A 152 -11.93 -3.91 -4.57
CA VAL A 152 -11.15 -4.77 -3.65
C VAL A 152 -10.45 -3.98 -2.55
N TYR A 153 -10.24 -2.67 -2.76
CA TYR A 153 -9.50 -1.81 -1.84
C TYR A 153 -10.23 -1.56 -0.53
N ALA A 154 -11.56 -1.48 -0.52
CA ALA A 154 -12.35 -1.29 0.69
C ALA A 154 -12.21 -2.47 1.70
N PRO A 155 -12.50 -3.74 1.32
CA PRO A 155 -12.25 -4.88 2.20
C PRO A 155 -10.76 -5.08 2.50
N ALA A 156 -9.86 -4.64 1.61
CA ALA A 156 -8.44 -4.66 1.90
C ALA A 156 -8.05 -3.76 3.08
N ILE A 157 -8.50 -2.50 3.09
CA ILE A 157 -8.24 -1.58 4.20
C ILE A 157 -8.91 -2.06 5.49
N MET A 158 -10.12 -2.63 5.41
CA MET A 158 -10.78 -3.26 6.55
C MET A 158 -9.90 -4.35 7.20
N LEU A 159 -9.45 -5.32 6.41
CA LEU A 159 -8.61 -6.41 6.91
C LEU A 159 -7.26 -5.91 7.43
N MET A 160 -6.67 -4.89 6.78
CA MET A 160 -5.45 -4.26 7.26
C MET A 160 -5.63 -3.65 8.66
N MET A 161 -6.71 -2.90 8.89
CA MET A 161 -7.01 -2.31 10.20
C MET A 161 -7.32 -3.40 11.25
N ILE A 162 -8.02 -4.46 10.88
CA ILE A 162 -8.28 -5.61 11.77
C ILE A 162 -6.96 -6.29 12.18
N ILE A 163 -6.08 -6.60 11.22
CA ILE A 163 -4.78 -7.24 11.47
C ILE A 163 -3.94 -6.35 12.39
N TYR A 164 -3.88 -5.04 12.14
CA TYR A 164 -3.12 -4.12 12.98
C TYR A 164 -3.69 -4.03 14.41
N TRP A 165 -5.02 -3.94 14.54
CA TRP A 165 -5.69 -3.94 15.85
C TRP A 165 -5.46 -5.24 16.62
N LEU A 166 -5.53 -6.39 15.95
CA LEU A 166 -5.20 -7.69 16.54
C LEU A 166 -3.72 -7.75 16.95
N GLY A 167 -2.82 -7.14 16.16
CA GLY A 167 -1.40 -6.99 16.49
C GLY A 167 -1.18 -6.22 17.79
N LEU A 168 -1.89 -5.10 17.99
CA LEU A 168 -1.84 -4.35 19.25
C LEU A 168 -2.45 -5.13 20.43
N LYS A 169 -3.53 -5.87 20.20
CA LYS A 169 -4.11 -6.78 21.20
C LYS A 169 -3.13 -7.89 21.59
N TYR A 170 -2.43 -8.46 20.61
CA TYR A 170 -1.35 -9.42 20.87
C TYR A 170 -0.25 -8.75 21.69
N PHE A 171 0.17 -7.53 21.34
CA PHE A 171 1.24 -6.83 22.04
C PHE A 171 0.95 -6.68 23.54
N GLU A 172 -0.31 -6.43 23.91
CA GLU A 172 -0.79 -6.40 25.31
C GLU A 172 -0.77 -7.77 25.99
N ALA A 173 -1.10 -8.82 25.25
CA ALA A 173 -1.25 -10.20 25.73
C ALA A 173 -0.05 -11.10 25.39
N ARG A 174 1.09 -10.53 24.99
CA ARG A 174 2.24 -11.31 24.47
C ARG A 174 2.75 -12.30 25.52
N GLU A 175 3.15 -13.48 25.04
CA GLU A 175 3.61 -14.60 25.87
C GLU A 175 2.54 -15.14 26.84
N THR A 176 1.26 -14.91 26.55
CA THR A 176 0.13 -15.54 27.25
C THR A 176 -0.67 -16.43 26.30
N GLU A 177 -1.50 -17.33 26.83
CA GLU A 177 -2.34 -18.20 26.03
C GLU A 177 -3.30 -17.42 25.09
N PRO A 178 -4.03 -16.38 25.54
CA PRO A 178 -4.78 -15.50 24.63
C PRO A 178 -3.91 -14.86 23.55
N GLY A 179 -2.69 -14.45 23.89
CA GLY A 179 -1.72 -13.90 22.93
C GLY A 179 -1.39 -14.91 21.82
N PHE A 180 -1.08 -16.16 22.17
CA PHE A 180 -0.79 -17.18 21.17
C PHE A 180 -1.97 -17.45 20.22
N ARG A 181 -3.19 -17.46 20.73
CA ARG A 181 -4.41 -17.58 19.90
C ARG A 181 -4.55 -16.41 18.92
N LEU A 182 -4.29 -15.19 19.38
CA LEU A 182 -4.29 -13.99 18.53
C LEU A 182 -3.22 -14.07 17.43
N MET A 183 -2.01 -14.53 17.75
CA MET A 183 -0.93 -14.66 16.77
C MET A 183 -1.28 -15.66 15.67
N ILE A 184 -1.88 -16.80 16.05
CA ILE A 184 -2.37 -17.81 15.10
C ILE A 184 -3.50 -17.24 14.21
N LEU A 185 -4.45 -16.51 14.82
CA LEU A 185 -5.52 -15.84 14.08
C LEU A 185 -4.96 -14.80 13.10
N ILE A 186 -3.96 -14.02 13.50
CA ILE A 186 -3.31 -13.03 12.62
C ILE A 186 -2.64 -13.73 11.44
N GLY A 187 -1.95 -14.85 11.65
CA GLY A 187 -1.36 -15.64 10.56
C GLY A 187 -2.41 -16.14 9.55
N PHE A 188 -3.55 -16.64 10.05
CA PHE A 188 -4.69 -17.03 9.21
C PHE A 188 -5.24 -15.86 8.40
N VAL A 189 -5.60 -14.76 9.08
CA VAL A 189 -6.22 -13.58 8.44
C VAL A 189 -5.26 -12.93 7.45
N ALA A 190 -3.96 -12.86 7.77
CA ALA A 190 -2.95 -12.31 6.87
C ALA A 190 -2.89 -13.07 5.53
N MET A 191 -2.85 -14.41 5.56
CA MET A 191 -2.82 -15.21 4.34
C MET A 191 -4.16 -15.24 3.60
N LEU A 192 -5.27 -15.27 4.34
CA LEU A 192 -6.61 -15.13 3.77
C LEU A 192 -6.76 -13.79 3.03
N SER A 193 -6.17 -12.72 3.57
CA SER A 193 -6.30 -11.38 3.00
C SER A 193 -5.64 -11.22 1.63
N ILE A 194 -4.60 -12.02 1.31
CA ILE A 194 -3.99 -12.04 -0.04
C ILE A 194 -5.03 -12.34 -1.12
N ALA A 195 -6.05 -13.16 -0.79
CA ALA A 195 -7.16 -13.49 -1.67
C ALA A 195 -8.19 -12.36 -1.86
N VAL A 196 -8.01 -11.21 -1.20
CA VAL A 196 -8.72 -9.96 -1.51
C VAL A 196 -7.80 -9.06 -2.31
N HIS A 197 -6.64 -8.70 -1.75
CA HIS A 197 -5.66 -7.88 -2.44
C HIS A 197 -4.28 -7.95 -1.77
N LEU A 198 -3.20 -7.91 -2.57
CA LEU A 198 -1.82 -8.01 -2.06
C LEU A 198 -1.40 -6.81 -1.19
N THR A 199 -2.00 -5.63 -1.38
CA THR A 199 -1.66 -4.42 -0.59
C THR A 199 -1.86 -4.60 0.91
N ILE A 200 -2.74 -5.51 1.33
CA ILE A 200 -2.97 -5.81 2.74
C ILE A 200 -1.68 -6.33 3.38
N TYR A 201 -0.87 -7.07 2.62
CA TYR A 201 0.37 -7.68 3.10
C TYR A 201 1.43 -6.65 3.53
N ILE A 202 1.28 -5.37 3.18
CA ILE A 202 2.13 -4.26 3.66
C ILE A 202 2.14 -4.19 5.19
N VAL A 203 1.04 -4.57 5.86
CA VAL A 203 0.96 -4.54 7.34
C VAL A 203 1.72 -5.69 8.01
N VAL A 204 1.92 -6.79 7.29
CA VAL A 204 2.41 -8.05 7.86
C VAL A 204 3.85 -7.91 8.38
N PRO A 205 4.82 -7.34 7.65
CA PRO A 205 6.18 -7.17 8.16
C PRO A 205 6.23 -6.39 9.47
N VAL A 206 5.38 -5.37 9.64
CA VAL A 206 5.36 -4.54 10.84
C VAL A 206 4.72 -5.26 12.01
N VAL A 207 3.56 -5.90 11.80
CA VAL A 207 2.87 -6.66 12.87
C VAL A 207 3.69 -7.89 13.27
N ALA A 208 4.40 -8.52 12.33
CA ALA A 208 5.31 -9.62 12.61
C ALA A 208 6.43 -9.24 13.60
N LEU A 209 6.88 -7.98 13.64
CA LEU A 209 7.87 -7.53 14.61
C LEU A 209 7.36 -7.67 16.05
N PHE A 210 6.04 -7.54 16.30
CA PHE A 210 5.48 -7.81 17.62
C PHE A 210 5.64 -9.27 18.05
N PHE A 211 5.67 -10.20 17.10
CA PHE A 211 5.82 -11.63 17.36
C PHE A 211 7.27 -12.04 17.49
N ILE A 212 8.11 -11.53 16.59
CA ILE A 212 9.51 -11.92 16.45
C ILE A 212 10.37 -11.31 17.56
N LEU A 213 10.01 -10.13 18.07
CA LEU A 213 10.72 -9.53 19.19
C LEU A 213 10.20 -10.08 20.52
N LYS A 214 11.15 -10.43 21.38
CA LYS A 214 10.88 -10.84 22.77
C LYS A 214 10.29 -9.70 23.58
N ARG A 215 9.61 -10.05 24.68
CA ARG A 215 8.95 -9.10 25.55
C ARG A 215 9.86 -8.00 26.11
N ASP A 216 11.13 -8.31 26.34
CA ASP A 216 12.15 -7.42 26.89
C ASP A 216 12.81 -6.49 25.86
N ALA A 217 12.47 -6.64 24.56
CA ALA A 217 12.93 -5.72 23.52
C ALA A 217 12.50 -4.28 23.85
N GLY A 218 13.49 -3.40 23.98
CA GLY A 218 13.32 -2.02 24.44
C GLY A 218 13.41 -1.00 23.31
N ALA A 219 13.39 0.29 23.68
CA ALA A 219 13.52 1.40 22.73
C ALA A 219 14.79 1.31 21.85
N ARG A 220 15.89 0.77 22.40
CA ARG A 220 17.13 0.52 21.66
C ARG A 220 16.90 -0.41 20.47
N ASP A 221 16.25 -1.55 20.69
CA ASP A 221 16.07 -2.57 19.66
C ASP A 221 15.17 -2.06 18.53
N TRP A 222 14.08 -1.37 18.90
CA TRP A 222 13.21 -0.70 17.93
C TRP A 222 13.92 0.44 17.16
N GLY A 223 14.81 1.17 17.83
CA GLY A 223 15.66 2.17 17.18
C GLY A 223 16.62 1.55 16.16
N VAL A 224 17.24 0.41 16.49
CA VAL A 224 18.08 -0.36 15.56
C VAL A 224 17.27 -0.82 14.35
N ILE A 225 16.08 -1.41 14.55
CA ILE A 225 15.20 -1.82 13.45
C ILE A 225 14.87 -0.64 12.54
N SER A 226 14.47 0.49 13.13
CA SER A 226 14.09 1.68 12.39
C SER A 226 15.27 2.25 11.58
N PHE A 227 16.47 2.27 12.15
CA PHE A 227 17.69 2.67 11.45
C PHE A 227 17.95 1.80 10.21
N PHE A 228 17.95 0.47 10.37
CA PHE A 228 18.21 -0.45 9.26
C PHE A 228 17.12 -0.40 8.20
N PHE A 229 15.88 -0.20 8.61
CA PHE A 229 14.76 -0.01 7.69
C PHE A 229 14.92 1.26 6.85
N ILE A 230 15.22 2.41 7.48
CA ILE A 230 15.44 3.67 6.77
C ILE A 230 16.68 3.59 5.87
N ALA A 231 17.76 2.96 6.33
CA ALA A 231 18.94 2.71 5.51
C ALA A 231 18.60 1.84 4.28
N GLY A 232 17.76 0.82 4.44
CA GLY A 232 17.26 0.00 3.32
C GLY A 232 16.46 0.81 2.30
N LEU A 233 15.51 1.64 2.76
CA LEU A 233 14.76 2.54 1.87
C LEU A 233 15.69 3.52 1.14
N TYR A 234 16.66 4.09 1.85
CA TYR A 234 17.66 4.98 1.25
C TYR A 234 18.53 4.26 0.21
N LEU A 235 18.92 3.00 0.44
CA LEU A 235 19.66 2.24 -0.56
C LEU A 235 18.84 1.96 -1.83
N ILE A 236 17.54 1.67 -1.70
CA ILE A 236 16.66 1.58 -2.88
C ILE A 236 16.63 2.95 -3.58
N PHE A 237 16.49 4.01 -2.78
CA PHE A 237 16.77 5.41 -3.07
C PHE A 237 17.89 5.63 -4.10
N GLU A 238 19.08 5.43 -3.54
CA GLU A 238 20.37 5.72 -4.13
C GLU A 238 20.65 4.82 -5.33
N LEU A 239 20.52 3.51 -5.16
CA LEU A 239 20.94 2.54 -6.17
C LEU A 239 20.00 2.46 -7.37
N SER A 240 18.78 2.98 -7.25
CA SER A 240 17.85 3.12 -8.37
C SER A 240 18.00 4.43 -9.15
N SER A 241 18.78 5.39 -8.63
CA SER A 241 19.00 6.70 -9.27
C SER A 241 20.08 6.65 -10.33
N ARG A 242 20.01 7.54 -11.32
CA ARG A 242 21.12 7.70 -12.27
C ARG A 242 22.27 8.49 -11.64
N PRO A 243 23.52 8.29 -12.10
CA PRO A 243 24.65 9.05 -11.62
C PRO A 243 24.40 10.57 -11.66
N GLY A 244 24.53 11.23 -10.50
CA GLY A 244 24.36 12.68 -10.37
C GLY A 244 22.93 13.20 -10.21
N GLU A 245 21.90 12.33 -10.21
CA GLU A 245 20.51 12.76 -9.96
C GLU A 245 20.22 13.09 -8.50
N ILE A 246 20.90 12.40 -7.58
CA ILE A 246 20.80 12.68 -6.15
C ILE A 246 21.91 13.65 -5.76
N PRO A 247 21.58 14.78 -5.11
CA PRO A 247 22.60 15.66 -4.55
C PRO A 247 23.38 14.96 -3.44
N LEU A 248 24.70 15.15 -3.42
CA LEU A 248 25.61 14.49 -2.47
C LEU A 248 25.26 14.77 -0.99
N TYR A 249 24.57 15.89 -0.72
CA TYR A 249 24.17 16.28 0.63
C TYR A 249 22.92 15.55 1.13
N PHE A 250 22.19 14.83 0.26
CA PHE A 250 20.90 14.23 0.58
C PHE A 250 20.95 13.19 1.72
N PRO A 251 21.93 12.24 1.78
CA PRO A 251 22.07 11.38 2.95
C PRO A 251 22.31 12.19 4.24
N ALA A 252 23.09 13.27 4.21
CA ALA A 252 23.29 14.12 5.39
C ALA A 252 21.98 14.78 5.86
N LEU A 253 21.09 15.16 4.94
CA LEU A 253 19.77 15.71 5.28
C LEU A 253 18.91 14.68 6.03
N ILE A 254 18.83 13.45 5.51
CA ILE A 254 18.04 12.37 6.14
C ILE A 254 18.55 12.09 7.55
N PHE A 255 19.86 11.91 7.71
CA PHE A 255 20.44 11.60 9.02
C PHE A 255 20.41 12.80 9.98
N LEU A 256 20.45 14.04 9.49
CA LEU A 256 20.19 15.21 10.33
C LEU A 256 18.79 15.17 10.92
N ILE A 257 17.76 14.86 10.11
CA ILE A 257 16.37 14.78 10.60
C ILE A 257 16.26 13.71 11.69
N ILE A 258 16.85 12.53 11.47
CA ILE A 258 16.85 11.44 12.45
C ILE A 258 17.66 11.83 13.69
N PHE A 259 18.78 12.54 13.52
CA PHE A 259 19.61 13.00 14.64
C PHE A 259 18.91 14.07 15.48
N LEU A 260 18.23 15.04 14.85
CA LEU A 260 17.38 16.02 15.53
C LEU A 260 16.25 15.33 16.30
N PHE A 261 15.66 14.29 15.71
CA PHE A 261 14.69 13.45 16.39
C PHE A 261 15.29 12.78 17.64
N HIS A 262 16.48 12.21 17.55
CA HIS A 262 17.17 11.62 18.70
C HIS A 262 17.53 12.66 19.77
N LEU A 263 17.95 13.85 19.37
CA LEU A 263 18.23 14.96 20.29
C LEU A 263 16.99 15.43 21.02
N ALA A 264 15.83 15.48 20.35
CA ALA A 264 14.56 15.84 20.99
C ALA A 264 14.13 14.82 22.07
N LEU A 265 14.59 13.56 21.98
CA LEU A 265 14.41 12.55 23.02
C LEU A 265 15.42 12.68 24.17
N ALA A 266 16.55 13.35 23.94
CA ALA A 266 17.57 13.57 24.94
C ALA A 266 17.22 14.81 25.78
N PHE A 267 17.08 14.66 27.10
CA PHE A 267 16.74 15.76 28.00
C PHE A 267 17.83 16.85 28.12
N LYS A 268 19.04 16.62 27.59
CA LYS A 268 20.15 17.57 27.60
C LYS A 268 20.92 17.52 26.28
N VAL A 269 21.13 18.69 25.67
CA VAL A 269 21.99 18.85 24.49
C VAL A 269 23.40 19.17 24.94
N GLY A 270 24.33 18.22 24.81
CA GLY A 270 25.74 18.39 25.16
C GLY A 270 26.54 19.14 24.09
N ARG A 271 27.75 19.61 24.46
CA ARG A 271 28.67 20.30 23.52
C ARG A 271 28.97 19.47 22.28
N LYS A 272 29.07 18.14 22.40
CA LYS A 272 29.35 17.24 21.28
C LYS A 272 28.21 17.22 20.26
N ALA A 273 26.96 17.25 20.71
CA ALA A 273 25.80 17.34 19.85
C ALA A 273 25.75 18.66 19.06
N VAL A 274 26.09 19.78 19.71
CA VAL A 274 26.19 21.09 19.04
C VAL A 274 27.25 21.08 17.93
N ILE A 275 28.41 20.48 18.18
CA ILE A 275 29.46 20.32 17.16
C ILE A 275 28.93 19.48 15.99
N THR A 276 28.26 18.36 16.26
CA THR A 276 27.64 17.53 15.21
C THR A 276 26.62 18.32 14.38
N LEU A 277 25.75 19.13 15.01
CA LEU A 277 24.81 19.99 14.29
C LEU A 277 25.51 21.03 13.41
N ALA A 278 26.60 21.63 13.89
CA ALA A 278 27.39 22.56 13.10
C ALA A 278 28.02 21.88 11.87
N LEU A 279 28.53 20.65 12.02
CA LEU A 279 29.08 19.87 10.91
C LEU A 279 28.01 19.47 9.88
N TYR A 280 26.80 19.11 10.33
CA TYR A 280 25.65 18.93 9.43
C TYR A 280 25.30 20.23 8.70
N ALA A 281 25.27 21.37 9.41
CA ALA A 281 24.99 22.66 8.79
C ALA A 281 26.00 22.99 7.68
N ILE A 282 27.29 22.73 7.90
CA ILE A 282 28.35 22.87 6.87
C ILE A 282 28.06 21.96 5.67
N THR A 283 27.74 20.69 5.92
CA THR A 283 27.44 19.70 4.86
C THR A 283 26.22 20.10 4.04
N LEU A 284 25.26 20.80 4.65
CA LEU A 284 24.00 21.22 4.04
C LEU A 284 24.02 22.66 3.49
N ILE A 285 25.16 23.37 3.52
CA ILE A 285 25.26 24.74 2.96
C ILE A 285 24.66 24.84 1.54
N PRO A 286 24.97 23.93 0.59
CA PRO A 286 24.42 24.03 -0.77
C PRO A 286 22.90 23.89 -0.81
N PHE A 287 22.33 23.04 0.06
CA PHE A 287 20.88 22.90 0.20
C PHE A 287 20.24 24.14 0.82
N LEU A 288 20.86 24.72 1.85
CA LEU A 288 20.35 25.95 2.47
C LEU A 288 20.38 27.12 1.49
N LEU A 289 21.45 27.25 0.70
CA LEU A 289 21.56 28.25 -0.35
C LEU A 289 20.52 28.05 -1.46
N SER A 290 20.18 26.80 -1.82
CA SER A 290 19.14 26.54 -2.82
C SER A 290 17.74 26.92 -2.34
N ILE A 291 17.44 26.71 -1.05
CA ILE A 291 16.20 27.20 -0.42
C ILE A 291 16.14 28.72 -0.46
N VAL A 292 17.22 29.39 -0.02
CA VAL A 292 17.28 30.86 0.00
C VAL A 292 17.13 31.43 -1.42
N GLY A 293 17.83 30.86 -2.40
CA GLY A 293 17.69 31.26 -3.80
C GLY A 293 16.27 31.07 -4.33
N SER A 294 15.61 29.95 -4.00
CA SER A 294 14.22 29.71 -4.41
C SER A 294 13.22 30.68 -3.77
N LEU A 295 13.50 31.15 -2.56
CA LEU A 295 12.69 32.15 -1.86
C LEU A 295 12.89 33.57 -2.43
N LEU A 296 14.11 33.90 -2.87
CA LEU A 296 14.47 35.22 -3.38
C LEU A 296 14.13 35.40 -4.88
N ASP A 297 14.44 34.40 -5.70
CA ASP A 297 14.35 34.47 -7.17
C ASP A 297 13.13 33.75 -7.76
N GLY A 298 12.24 33.22 -6.91
CA GLY A 298 11.14 32.34 -7.29
C GLY A 298 11.57 30.89 -7.53
N PRO A 299 10.63 29.97 -7.79
CA PRO A 299 10.93 28.56 -8.01
C PRO A 299 11.69 28.36 -9.32
N LYS A 300 13.01 28.44 -9.27
CA LYS A 300 13.91 27.95 -10.31
C LYS A 300 14.34 26.54 -9.94
N ALA A 301 14.61 25.71 -10.95
CA ALA A 301 15.10 24.34 -10.77
C ALA A 301 16.22 24.29 -9.71
N PRO A 302 16.26 23.26 -8.84
CA PRO A 302 17.28 23.16 -7.80
C PRO A 302 18.66 23.34 -8.44
N ALA A 303 19.47 24.21 -7.84
CA ALA A 303 20.81 24.51 -8.31
C ALA A 303 21.55 23.20 -8.59
N ARG A 304 21.80 22.91 -9.88
CA ARG A 304 22.67 21.81 -10.30
C ARG A 304 23.94 21.89 -9.49
N ASN A 305 24.42 20.75 -8.99
CA ASN A 305 25.68 20.56 -8.28
C ASN A 305 26.78 21.48 -8.85
N THR A 306 26.93 22.68 -8.29
CA THR A 306 28.04 23.54 -8.65
C THR A 306 29.30 22.84 -8.14
N SER A 307 30.41 22.94 -8.88
CA SER A 307 31.69 22.37 -8.44
C SER A 307 32.04 22.81 -7.01
N ALA A 308 31.75 24.07 -6.67
CA ALA A 308 31.87 24.63 -5.33
C ALA A 308 30.93 23.96 -4.30
N GLY A 309 29.65 23.76 -4.62
CA GLY A 309 28.68 23.12 -3.73
C GLY A 309 29.03 21.65 -3.44
N THR A 310 29.48 20.91 -4.46
CA THR A 310 29.97 19.54 -4.31
C THR A 310 31.19 19.50 -3.40
N LEU A 311 32.15 20.41 -3.59
CA LEU A 311 33.35 20.50 -2.76
C LEU A 311 33.01 20.75 -1.28
N ILE A 312 32.13 21.73 -1.00
CA ILE A 312 31.69 22.05 0.37
C ILE A 312 31.01 20.84 1.02
N THR A 313 30.12 20.16 0.28
CA THR A 313 29.43 18.96 0.78
C THR A 313 30.42 17.85 1.10
N SER A 314 31.37 17.57 0.20
CA SER A 314 32.40 16.55 0.39
C SER A 314 33.27 16.85 1.61
N LEU A 315 33.71 18.10 1.79
CA LEU A 315 34.45 18.52 2.97
C LEU A 315 33.62 18.34 4.25
N GLY A 316 32.35 18.73 4.24
CA GLY A 316 31.43 18.51 5.36
C GLY A 316 31.29 17.04 5.73
N LEU A 317 31.09 16.16 4.74
CA LEU A 317 31.00 14.71 4.94
C LEU A 317 32.29 14.11 5.49
N ILE A 318 33.46 14.57 5.02
CA ILE A 318 34.76 14.14 5.55
C ILE A 318 34.91 14.56 7.01
N LEU A 319 34.60 15.82 7.33
CA LEU A 319 34.67 16.33 8.71
C LEU A 319 33.70 15.59 9.64
N LEU A 320 32.47 15.34 9.20
CA LEU A 320 31.50 14.49 9.92
C LEU A 320 32.06 13.08 10.16
N SER A 321 32.65 12.47 9.14
CA SER A 321 33.20 11.11 9.23
C SER A 321 34.39 11.05 10.20
N LEU A 322 35.31 12.02 10.14
CA LEU A 322 36.44 12.15 11.07
C LEU A 322 35.96 12.37 12.51
N TRP A 323 34.94 13.20 12.70
CA TRP A 323 34.30 13.41 14.00
C TRP A 323 33.68 12.12 14.55
N GLY A 324 33.03 11.34 13.70
CA GLY A 324 32.46 10.07 14.09
C GLY A 324 33.51 9.00 14.42
N ILE A 325 34.61 8.91 13.66
CA ILE A 325 35.77 8.04 13.97
C ILE A 325 36.38 8.41 15.32
N TRP A 326 36.58 9.71 15.57
CA TRP A 326 37.06 10.21 16.86
C TRP A 326 36.14 9.79 18.01
N GLY A 327 34.81 9.86 17.80
CA GLY A 327 33.80 9.39 18.74
C GLY A 327 33.94 7.89 19.07
N LEU A 328 34.16 7.03 18.07
CA LEU A 328 34.38 5.60 18.25
C LEU A 328 35.69 5.29 19.01
N ILE A 329 36.78 5.98 18.66
CA ILE A 329 38.10 5.78 19.30
C ILE A 329 38.01 6.14 20.79
N ASN A 330 37.39 7.27 21.13
CA ASN A 330 37.27 7.71 22.51
C ASN A 330 36.31 6.85 23.34
N MET A 331 35.25 6.32 22.73
CA MET A 331 34.42 5.31 23.37
C MET A 331 35.24 4.08 23.76
N ARG A 332 36.09 3.58 22.85
CA ARG A 332 36.91 2.37 23.07
C ARG A 332 37.97 2.57 24.18
N LYS A 333 38.53 3.77 24.33
CA LYS A 333 39.54 4.09 25.35
C LYS A 333 38.99 4.14 26.79
N ALA A 334 37.69 4.35 26.97
CA ALA A 334 37.12 4.68 28.28
C ALA A 334 36.64 3.47 29.14
N GLY A 335 36.79 2.23 28.68
CA GLY A 335 36.70 1.00 29.51
C GLY A 335 35.32 0.60 30.07
N LYS A 336 34.52 1.52 30.65
CA LYS A 336 33.19 1.27 31.24
C LYS A 336 32.08 2.12 30.60
N ILE A 337 30.99 1.46 30.19
CA ILE A 337 29.80 2.10 29.60
C ILE A 337 29.10 3.00 30.61
N ASN A 338 29.33 4.31 30.50
CA ASN A 338 28.60 5.37 31.20
C ASN A 338 27.74 6.17 30.19
N GLU A 339 26.93 7.12 30.68
CA GLU A 339 26.09 7.99 29.84
C GLU A 339 26.90 8.72 28.76
N THR A 340 28.11 9.18 29.10
CA THR A 340 29.04 9.86 28.19
C THR A 340 29.53 8.97 27.05
N GLN A 341 29.68 7.66 27.26
CA GLN A 341 29.98 6.70 26.19
C GLN A 341 28.79 6.47 25.26
N THR A 342 27.57 6.47 25.80
CA THR A 342 26.34 6.32 25.00
C THR A 342 26.15 7.53 24.07
N GLU A 343 26.35 8.75 24.57
CA GLU A 343 26.33 9.97 23.75
C GLU A 343 27.40 9.93 22.64
N SER A 344 28.61 9.47 22.97
CA SER A 344 29.72 9.40 21.99
C SER A 344 29.47 8.37 20.89
N LEU A 345 28.83 7.24 21.22
CA LEU A 345 28.43 6.21 20.25
C LEU A 345 27.31 6.72 19.32
N VAL A 346 26.28 7.36 19.89
CA VAL A 346 25.19 7.96 19.11
C VAL A 346 25.75 8.97 18.11
N ILE A 347 26.58 9.90 18.58
CA ILE A 347 27.23 10.90 17.72
C ILE A 347 28.08 10.23 16.65
N ALA A 348 28.85 9.20 17.00
CA ALA A 348 29.66 8.47 16.05
C ALA A 348 28.83 7.85 14.93
N VAL A 349 27.75 7.15 15.26
CA VAL A 349 26.86 6.51 14.29
C VAL A 349 26.23 7.55 13.37
N TYR A 350 25.65 8.61 13.92
CA TYR A 350 24.98 9.65 13.13
C TYR A 350 25.97 10.43 12.25
N SER A 351 27.19 10.66 12.73
CA SER A 351 28.19 11.42 11.96
C SER A 351 28.86 10.57 10.87
N LEU A 352 28.98 9.23 11.06
CA LEU A 352 29.56 8.33 10.05
C LEU A 352 28.58 7.90 8.96
N ALA A 353 27.32 7.67 9.30
CA ALA A 353 26.35 7.09 8.38
C ALA A 353 26.19 7.87 7.05
N PRO A 354 26.13 9.21 7.02
CA PRO A 354 26.04 9.98 5.78
C PRO A 354 27.21 9.74 4.84
N GLY A 355 28.44 9.75 5.36
CA GLY A 355 29.66 9.56 4.57
C GLY A 355 29.75 8.14 4.00
N ILE A 356 29.39 7.13 4.79
CA ILE A 356 29.35 5.73 4.35
C ILE A 356 28.33 5.56 3.23
N LEU A 357 27.11 6.07 3.40
CA LEU A 357 26.05 5.92 2.42
C LEU A 357 26.32 6.68 1.12
N ALA A 358 26.87 7.88 1.21
CA ALA A 358 27.33 8.62 0.04
C ALA A 358 28.45 7.86 -0.72
N ALA A 359 29.40 7.27 0.00
CA ALA A 359 30.46 6.46 -0.62
C ALA A 359 29.89 5.19 -1.29
N LEU A 360 28.93 4.52 -0.66
CA LEU A 360 28.27 3.35 -1.23
C LEU A 360 27.54 3.69 -2.54
N GLY A 361 26.85 4.84 -2.61
CA GLY A 361 26.18 5.30 -3.83
C GLY A 361 27.12 5.62 -5.00
N ILE A 362 28.39 5.97 -4.71
CA ILE A 362 29.42 6.17 -5.74
C ILE A 362 29.98 4.83 -6.26
N ILE A 363 30.14 3.85 -5.36
CA ILE A 363 30.79 2.56 -5.66
C ILE A 363 29.81 1.55 -6.28
N PHE A 364 28.56 1.58 -5.84
CA PHE A 364 27.54 0.57 -6.17
C PHE A 364 26.39 1.19 -6.95
N SER A 365 25.79 0.41 -7.86
CA SER A 365 24.58 0.81 -8.57
C SER A 365 23.76 -0.40 -9.01
N GLY A 366 22.45 -0.21 -9.13
CA GLY A 366 21.53 -1.22 -9.64
C GLY A 366 21.21 -2.36 -8.67
N TYR A 367 20.40 -3.29 -9.19
CA TYR A 367 19.75 -4.35 -8.43
C TYR A 367 20.70 -5.33 -7.73
N HIS A 368 21.76 -5.81 -8.41
CA HIS A 368 22.68 -6.80 -7.84
C HIS A 368 23.46 -6.25 -6.64
N SER A 369 23.88 -4.98 -6.70
CA SER A 369 24.53 -4.33 -5.57
C SER A 369 23.58 -4.15 -4.39
N PHE A 370 22.31 -3.83 -4.66
CA PHE A 370 21.29 -3.79 -3.61
C PHE A 370 21.14 -5.13 -2.91
N LEU A 371 21.07 -6.26 -3.64
CA LEU A 371 20.97 -7.58 -3.02
C LEU A 371 22.14 -7.86 -2.07
N PHE A 372 23.36 -7.56 -2.50
CA PHE A 372 24.57 -7.76 -1.68
C PHE A 372 24.54 -6.89 -0.41
N LEU A 373 24.23 -5.59 -0.56
CA LEU A 373 24.20 -4.65 0.56
C LEU A 373 23.03 -4.95 1.51
N ALA A 374 21.86 -5.28 0.99
CA ALA A 374 20.69 -5.66 1.77
C ALA A 374 20.94 -6.95 2.57
N ALA A 375 21.59 -7.96 1.97
CA ALA A 375 21.98 -9.17 2.68
C ALA A 375 22.98 -8.87 3.80
N THR A 376 23.96 -8.00 3.54
CA THR A 376 24.95 -7.56 4.54
C THR A 376 24.28 -6.81 5.70
N LEU A 377 23.37 -5.90 5.40
CA LEU A 377 22.58 -5.16 6.39
C LEU A 377 21.66 -6.08 7.19
N ALA A 378 21.00 -7.04 6.55
CA ALA A 378 20.15 -8.02 7.21
C ALA A 378 20.96 -8.92 8.15
N LEU A 379 22.15 -9.36 7.76
CA LEU A 379 23.06 -10.11 8.62
C LEU A 379 23.50 -9.29 9.84
N ALA A 380 23.91 -8.03 9.62
CA ALA A 380 24.29 -7.13 10.70
C ALA A 380 23.13 -6.86 11.68
N LEU A 381 21.92 -6.62 11.16
CA LEU A 381 20.70 -6.46 11.96
C LEU A 381 20.41 -7.73 12.78
N GLY A 382 20.48 -8.90 12.15
CA GLY A 382 20.28 -10.19 12.82
C GLY A 382 21.29 -10.43 13.95
N LEU A 383 22.56 -10.09 13.74
CA LEU A 383 23.60 -10.18 14.78
C LEU A 383 23.37 -9.22 15.94
N LEU A 384 22.96 -7.97 15.65
CA LEU A 384 22.66 -6.96 16.66
C LEU A 384 21.43 -7.33 17.49
N LEU A 385 20.41 -7.92 16.86
CA LEU A 385 19.15 -8.29 17.51
C LEU A 385 19.11 -9.74 18.01
N ARG A 386 20.18 -10.54 17.82
CA ARG A 386 20.17 -11.99 18.10
C ARG A 386 19.62 -12.41 19.46
N ARG A 387 19.75 -11.54 20.47
CA ARG A 387 19.24 -11.77 21.84
C ARG A 387 17.78 -11.36 22.00
N ALA A 388 17.34 -10.33 21.27
CA ALA A 388 15.98 -9.81 21.26
C ALA A 388 15.04 -10.61 20.34
N LEU A 389 15.57 -11.43 19.42
CA LEU A 389 14.76 -12.23 18.49
C LEU A 389 14.28 -13.56 19.11
N ASN A 390 13.02 -13.90 18.83
CA ASN A 390 12.46 -15.24 18.93
C ASN A 390 12.67 -15.96 17.59
N TRP A 391 13.74 -16.75 17.51
CA TRP A 391 14.16 -17.44 16.27
C TRP A 391 13.11 -18.42 15.75
N THR A 392 12.40 -19.10 16.64
CA THR A 392 11.33 -20.03 16.26
C THR A 392 10.19 -19.32 15.54
N LEU A 393 9.74 -18.17 16.07
CA LEU A 393 8.68 -17.38 15.45
C LEU A 393 9.17 -16.67 14.19
N LEU A 394 10.44 -16.24 14.15
CA LEU A 394 11.05 -15.70 12.93
C LEU A 394 11.03 -16.71 11.79
N ILE A 395 11.42 -17.97 12.05
CA ILE A 395 11.38 -19.04 11.04
C ILE A 395 9.95 -19.25 10.55
N ALA A 396 8.98 -19.38 11.46
CA ALA A 396 7.58 -19.58 11.08
C ALA A 396 7.04 -18.45 10.19
N ILE A 397 7.32 -17.19 10.55
CA ILE A 397 6.86 -16.03 9.80
C ILE A 397 7.59 -15.88 8.46
N ALA A 398 8.90 -16.15 8.43
CA ALA A 398 9.69 -16.12 7.20
C ALA A 398 9.22 -17.19 6.20
N SER A 399 8.88 -18.38 6.70
CA SER A 399 8.34 -19.49 5.89
C SER A 399 7.00 -19.17 5.23
N VAL A 400 6.12 -18.45 5.91
CA VAL A 400 4.84 -18.02 5.34
C VAL A 400 5.02 -16.80 4.43
N SER A 401 5.94 -15.89 4.79
CA SER A 401 6.18 -14.66 4.04
C SER A 401 6.95 -14.86 2.73
N SER A 402 7.50 -16.05 2.48
CA SER A 402 8.11 -16.37 1.18
C SER A 402 7.12 -16.34 0.01
N VAL A 403 5.80 -16.25 0.27
CA VAL A 403 4.78 -15.94 -0.74
C VAL A 403 5.06 -14.66 -1.53
N ILE A 404 5.74 -13.68 -0.92
CA ILE A 404 6.17 -12.44 -1.62
C ILE A 404 7.11 -12.76 -2.79
N LEU A 405 7.87 -13.85 -2.68
CA LEU A 405 8.84 -14.28 -3.70
C LEU A 405 8.20 -15.18 -4.78
N GLY A 406 7.02 -15.73 -4.53
CA GLY A 406 6.29 -16.60 -5.45
C GLY A 406 5.65 -17.82 -4.76
N ILE A 407 4.81 -18.54 -5.50
CA ILE A 407 4.02 -19.66 -4.97
C ILE A 407 4.90 -20.87 -4.67
N TRP A 408 5.91 -21.13 -5.51
CA TRP A 408 6.87 -22.20 -5.26
C TRP A 408 7.74 -21.93 -4.03
N GLN A 409 8.10 -20.67 -3.82
CA GLN A 409 8.87 -20.22 -2.65
C GLN A 409 8.03 -20.33 -1.37
N LEU A 410 6.72 -20.07 -1.45
CA LEU A 410 5.79 -20.39 -0.35
C LEU A 410 5.81 -21.89 -0.02
N PHE A 411 5.63 -22.75 -1.02
CA PHE A 411 5.59 -24.20 -0.82
C PHE A 411 6.86 -24.73 -0.16
N TRP A 412 8.03 -24.41 -0.70
CA TRP A 412 9.32 -24.82 -0.13
C TRP A 412 9.60 -24.17 1.22
N GLY A 413 9.26 -22.89 1.38
CA GLY A 413 9.46 -22.15 2.64
C GLY A 413 8.66 -22.76 3.79
N VAL A 414 7.41 -23.17 3.53
CA VAL A 414 6.53 -23.84 4.50
C VAL A 414 7.06 -25.23 4.86
N ILE A 415 7.45 -26.05 3.88
CA ILE A 415 7.98 -27.40 4.12
C ILE A 415 9.27 -27.34 4.94
N LEU A 416 10.23 -26.53 4.50
CA LEU A 416 11.51 -26.37 5.19
C LEU A 416 11.32 -25.78 6.59
N GLY A 417 10.46 -24.76 6.72
CA GLY A 417 10.11 -24.15 8.00
C GLY A 417 9.53 -25.16 8.98
N ALA A 418 8.53 -25.93 8.56
CA ALA A 418 7.91 -26.96 9.37
C ALA A 418 8.92 -28.03 9.81
N ALA A 419 9.77 -28.51 8.88
CA ALA A 419 10.81 -29.47 9.19
C ALA A 419 11.81 -28.95 10.24
N VAL A 420 12.30 -27.71 10.07
CA VAL A 420 13.21 -27.06 11.02
C VAL A 420 12.56 -26.88 12.38
N LEU A 421 11.29 -26.44 12.43
CA LEU A 421 10.56 -26.25 13.69
C LEU A 421 10.35 -27.57 14.44
N ILE A 422 10.01 -28.65 13.72
CA ILE A 422 9.88 -29.99 14.32
C ILE A 422 11.23 -30.47 14.85
N ALA A 423 12.31 -30.34 14.05
CA ALA A 423 13.65 -30.74 14.47
C ALA A 423 14.10 -29.98 15.72
N VAL A 424 13.98 -28.64 15.73
CA VAL A 424 14.31 -27.79 16.88
C VAL A 424 13.43 -28.11 18.09
N GLY A 425 12.14 -28.41 17.86
CA GLY A 425 11.21 -28.77 18.91
C GLY A 425 11.54 -30.09 19.61
N ILE A 426 11.98 -31.10 18.84
CA ILE A 426 12.38 -32.41 19.36
C ILE A 426 13.78 -32.36 19.98
N THR A 427 14.75 -31.75 19.28
CA THR A 427 16.17 -31.80 19.67
C THR A 427 16.53 -30.77 20.75
N LEU A 428 16.07 -29.53 20.60
CA LEU A 428 16.41 -28.42 21.50
C LEU A 428 15.34 -28.18 22.58
N LYS A 429 14.23 -28.95 22.56
CA LYS A 429 13.09 -28.80 23.48
C LYS A 429 12.58 -27.36 23.56
N GLU A 430 12.63 -26.64 22.44
CA GLU A 430 12.19 -25.25 22.37
C GLU A 430 10.70 -25.10 22.74
N LYS A 431 10.32 -24.00 23.38
CA LYS A 431 8.94 -23.88 23.88
C LYS A 431 7.94 -23.44 22.81
N PHE A 432 8.39 -22.70 21.81
CA PHE A 432 7.52 -22.03 20.84
C PHE A 432 7.27 -22.82 19.54
N TRP A 433 7.89 -23.98 19.33
CA TRP A 433 7.83 -24.67 18.03
C TRP A 433 6.41 -25.08 17.64
N LYS A 434 5.60 -25.54 18.59
CA LYS A 434 4.18 -25.90 18.35
C LYS A 434 3.38 -24.70 17.88
N ILE A 435 3.67 -23.55 18.47
CA ILE A 435 2.99 -22.30 18.12
C ILE A 435 3.44 -21.85 16.73
N GLY A 436 4.74 -21.91 16.42
CA GLY A 436 5.26 -21.64 15.07
C GLY A 436 4.64 -22.56 14.02
N ALA A 437 4.53 -23.86 14.30
CA ALA A 437 3.87 -24.83 13.43
C ALA A 437 2.37 -24.53 13.26
N ALA A 438 1.68 -24.12 14.34
CA ALA A 438 0.28 -23.72 14.27
C ALA A 438 0.07 -22.45 13.42
N VAL A 439 0.98 -21.48 13.51
CA VAL A 439 0.98 -20.29 12.64
C VAL A 439 1.13 -20.69 11.18
N ILE A 440 2.10 -21.57 10.85
CA ILE A 440 2.28 -22.09 9.49
C ILE A 440 1.01 -22.81 9.01
N LEU A 441 0.46 -23.71 9.82
CA LEU A 441 -0.74 -24.47 9.45
C LEU A 441 -1.93 -23.57 9.16
N MET A 442 -2.19 -22.61 10.06
CA MET A 442 -3.31 -21.70 9.90
C MET A 442 -3.10 -20.69 8.75
N ALA A 443 -1.85 -20.31 8.47
CA ALA A 443 -1.49 -19.56 7.28
C ALA A 443 -1.79 -20.34 5.99
N ILE A 444 -1.49 -21.65 5.93
CA ILE A 444 -1.85 -22.51 4.80
C ILE A 444 -3.37 -22.59 4.64
N ILE A 445 -4.11 -22.76 5.74
CA ILE A 445 -5.57 -22.78 5.72
C ILE A 445 -6.12 -21.45 5.19
N GLY A 446 -5.57 -20.31 5.63
CA GLY A 446 -5.92 -19.00 5.09
C GLY A 446 -5.65 -18.89 3.59
N PHE A 447 -4.49 -19.37 3.14
CA PHE A 447 -4.12 -19.36 1.73
C PHE A 447 -4.95 -20.33 0.87
N SER A 448 -5.51 -21.40 1.46
CA SER A 448 -6.23 -22.45 0.74
C SER A 448 -7.46 -21.96 -0.04
N ILE A 449 -8.00 -20.79 0.28
CA ILE A 449 -9.10 -20.16 -0.48
C ILE A 449 -8.74 -19.95 -1.96
N HIS A 450 -7.45 -19.84 -2.31
CA HIS A 450 -7.00 -19.74 -3.71
C HIS A 450 -7.30 -21.01 -4.52
N ALA A 451 -7.57 -22.15 -3.88
CA ALA A 451 -8.06 -23.35 -4.55
C ALA A 451 -9.41 -23.13 -5.27
N TYR A 452 -10.17 -22.08 -4.88
CA TYR A 452 -11.34 -21.63 -5.63
C TYR A 452 -11.03 -21.42 -7.11
N ILE A 453 -9.87 -20.84 -7.45
CA ILE A 453 -9.55 -20.45 -8.82
C ILE A 453 -9.49 -21.65 -9.78
N PRO A 454 -8.62 -22.67 -9.57
CA PRO A 454 -8.58 -23.82 -10.47
C PRO A 454 -9.86 -24.65 -10.43
N VAL A 455 -10.52 -24.76 -9.25
CA VAL A 455 -11.77 -25.52 -9.11
C VAL A 455 -12.92 -24.86 -9.86
N ARG A 456 -13.06 -23.54 -9.74
CA ARG A 456 -14.14 -22.82 -10.40
C ARG A 456 -13.87 -22.68 -11.89
N SER A 457 -12.64 -22.43 -12.31
CA SER A 457 -12.26 -22.40 -13.73
C SER A 457 -12.56 -23.72 -14.45
N SER A 458 -12.39 -24.89 -13.80
CA SER A 458 -12.68 -26.19 -14.43
C SER A 458 -14.18 -26.41 -14.68
N GLN A 459 -15.03 -25.69 -13.94
CA GLN A 459 -16.48 -25.65 -14.14
C GLN A 459 -16.90 -24.65 -15.23
N ASN A 460 -15.94 -24.05 -15.93
CA ASN A 460 -16.22 -23.31 -17.15
C ASN A 460 -17.18 -22.10 -16.96
N PRO A 461 -16.93 -21.20 -15.98
CA PRO A 461 -17.80 -20.05 -15.70
C PRO A 461 -17.82 -19.07 -16.88
N SER A 462 -18.83 -18.20 -16.94
CA SER A 462 -18.98 -17.21 -18.01
C SER A 462 -17.78 -16.26 -18.08
N LEU A 463 -17.33 -15.76 -16.92
CA LEU A 463 -16.05 -15.05 -16.76
C LEU A 463 -15.00 -16.03 -16.23
N ASP A 464 -14.00 -16.36 -17.04
CA ASP A 464 -12.92 -17.32 -16.75
C ASP A 464 -11.57 -16.79 -17.25
N MET A 465 -11.15 -15.60 -16.76
CA MET A 465 -9.95 -14.93 -17.28
C MET A 465 -8.72 -15.83 -17.17
N ASN A 466 -7.97 -15.94 -18.27
CA ASN A 466 -6.77 -16.76 -18.44
C ASN A 466 -6.97 -18.28 -18.40
N LYS A 467 -8.20 -18.77 -18.21
CA LYS A 467 -8.56 -20.19 -18.04
C LYS A 467 -7.55 -20.96 -17.16
N PRO A 468 -7.42 -20.63 -15.85
CA PRO A 468 -6.36 -21.15 -15.00
C PRO A 468 -6.36 -22.69 -14.86
N SER A 469 -7.52 -23.34 -15.02
CA SER A 469 -7.69 -24.79 -14.85
C SER A 469 -6.96 -25.66 -15.88
N ARG A 470 -6.44 -25.10 -16.97
CA ARG A 470 -5.75 -25.86 -18.04
C ARG A 470 -4.51 -26.63 -17.58
N SER A 471 -3.81 -26.13 -16.57
CA SER A 471 -2.67 -26.80 -15.94
C SER A 471 -2.29 -26.14 -14.62
N LEU A 472 -1.53 -26.85 -13.78
CA LEU A 472 -0.98 -26.26 -12.55
C LEU A 472 -0.09 -25.04 -12.85
N ALA A 473 0.72 -25.11 -13.92
CA ALA A 473 1.56 -24.00 -14.34
C ALA A 473 0.75 -22.76 -14.75
N ALA A 474 -0.40 -22.95 -15.40
CA ALA A 474 -1.31 -21.86 -15.74
C ALA A 474 -1.97 -21.24 -14.49
N THR A 475 -2.38 -22.07 -13.52
CA THR A 475 -2.92 -21.59 -12.24
C THR A 475 -1.87 -20.78 -11.46
N ILE A 476 -0.64 -21.29 -11.35
CA ILE A 476 0.44 -20.56 -10.68
C ILE A 476 0.79 -19.29 -11.44
N GLY A 477 0.90 -19.35 -12.77
CA GLY A 477 1.15 -18.17 -13.60
C GLY A 477 0.04 -17.11 -13.51
N PHE A 478 -1.20 -17.52 -13.29
CA PHE A 478 -2.32 -16.63 -13.00
C PHE A 478 -2.16 -15.94 -11.64
N LEU A 479 -1.91 -16.70 -10.57
CA LEU A 479 -1.68 -16.14 -9.23
C LEU A 479 -0.48 -15.19 -9.19
N GLU A 480 0.60 -15.53 -9.90
CA GLU A 480 1.82 -14.72 -10.01
C GLU A 480 1.71 -13.61 -11.08
N ARG A 481 0.54 -13.48 -11.73
CA ARG A 481 0.26 -12.42 -12.71
C ARG A 481 1.22 -12.38 -13.92
N LYS A 482 1.75 -13.54 -14.34
CA LYS A 482 2.73 -13.67 -15.44
C LYS A 482 2.23 -13.17 -16.80
N GLN A 483 0.92 -13.05 -16.98
CA GLN A 483 0.33 -12.45 -18.19
C GLN A 483 0.77 -10.99 -18.40
N TYR A 484 1.00 -10.23 -17.34
CA TYR A 484 1.37 -8.82 -17.43
C TYR A 484 2.89 -8.61 -17.59
N GLY A 485 3.65 -9.70 -17.79
CA GLY A 485 5.11 -9.68 -17.94
C GLY A 485 5.82 -10.56 -16.91
N SER A 486 7.07 -10.90 -17.22
CA SER A 486 7.92 -11.79 -16.41
C SER A 486 8.96 -11.06 -15.56
N GLU A 487 9.04 -9.73 -15.66
CA GLU A 487 10.05 -8.95 -14.94
C GLU A 487 9.70 -8.84 -13.45
N SER A 488 10.69 -9.12 -12.60
CA SER A 488 10.57 -8.96 -11.15
C SER A 488 10.32 -7.50 -10.79
N MET A 489 9.30 -7.22 -9.98
CA MET A 489 9.05 -5.85 -9.47
C MET A 489 10.24 -5.32 -8.64
N VAL A 490 10.94 -6.20 -7.93
CA VAL A 490 12.12 -5.84 -7.13
C VAL A 490 13.30 -5.46 -8.03
N GLU A 491 13.44 -6.08 -9.18
CA GLU A 491 14.46 -5.71 -10.17
C GLU A 491 14.05 -4.42 -10.90
N ARG A 492 12.78 -4.34 -11.33
CA ARG A 492 12.19 -3.19 -12.02
C ARG A 492 12.35 -1.88 -11.26
N MET A 493 12.29 -1.89 -9.93
CA MET A 493 12.45 -0.65 -9.16
C MET A 493 13.85 -0.02 -9.30
N PHE A 494 14.87 -0.77 -9.73
CA PHE A 494 16.22 -0.26 -9.97
C PHE A 494 16.46 0.26 -11.39
N VAL A 495 15.47 0.15 -12.28
CA VAL A 495 15.51 0.78 -13.61
C VAL A 495 14.60 2.00 -13.58
N ARG A 496 15.11 3.20 -13.28
CA ARG A 496 14.24 4.38 -13.06
C ARG A 496 13.39 4.73 -14.29
N ARG A 497 12.06 4.74 -14.09
CA ARG A 497 11.05 4.95 -15.15
C ARG A 497 10.43 6.36 -15.15
N GLY A 498 10.70 7.15 -14.12
CA GLY A 498 10.30 8.55 -14.08
C GLY A 498 11.32 9.45 -13.42
N SER A 499 11.12 10.76 -13.53
CA SER A 499 11.92 11.74 -12.79
C SER A 499 11.52 11.75 -11.31
N TRP A 500 12.48 12.02 -10.42
CA TRP A 500 12.19 12.16 -8.99
C TRP A 500 11.25 13.31 -8.69
N GLU A 501 11.36 14.40 -9.47
CA GLU A 501 10.47 15.56 -9.37
C GLU A 501 9.02 15.17 -9.65
N ASN A 502 8.74 14.37 -10.68
CA ASN A 502 7.37 13.96 -10.95
C ASN A 502 6.86 12.90 -9.98
N GLN A 503 7.69 11.95 -9.56
CA GLN A 503 7.27 10.89 -8.64
C GLN A 503 7.01 11.42 -7.22
N PHE A 504 7.88 12.29 -6.68
CA PHE A 504 7.68 12.85 -5.35
C PHE A 504 6.86 14.15 -5.36
N GLY A 505 6.88 14.93 -6.45
CA GLY A 505 6.26 16.24 -6.55
C GLY A 505 4.76 16.23 -6.85
N ASP A 506 4.32 17.21 -7.64
CA ASP A 506 2.91 17.52 -7.87
C ASP A 506 2.35 17.00 -9.20
N TYR A 507 3.00 15.99 -9.80
CA TYR A 507 2.61 15.45 -11.10
C TYR A 507 1.24 14.74 -11.02
N GLN A 508 0.36 15.05 -11.98
CA GLN A 508 -1.07 14.71 -11.90
C GLN A 508 -1.36 13.21 -11.74
N ARG A 509 -0.59 12.33 -12.40
CA ARG A 509 -0.90 10.89 -12.47
C ARG A 509 -0.17 10.00 -11.47
N MET A 510 0.85 10.51 -10.78
CA MET A 510 1.67 9.70 -9.86
C MET A 510 2.38 10.49 -8.75
N GLY A 511 2.24 11.82 -8.72
CA GLY A 511 2.97 12.66 -7.78
C GLY A 511 2.56 12.38 -6.35
N PHE A 512 3.53 11.97 -5.52
CA PHE A 512 3.31 11.72 -4.11
C PHE A 512 2.68 12.92 -3.39
N TRP A 513 3.26 14.11 -3.54
CA TRP A 513 2.72 15.32 -2.93
C TRP A 513 1.41 15.77 -3.57
N ARG A 514 1.19 15.50 -4.86
CA ARG A 514 -0.12 15.73 -5.51
C ARG A 514 -1.21 14.98 -4.77
N PHE A 515 -1.04 13.66 -4.67
CA PHE A 515 -2.05 12.81 -4.08
C PHE A 515 -2.25 13.10 -2.60
N PHE A 516 -1.20 13.37 -1.82
CA PHE A 516 -1.33 13.72 -0.41
C PHE A 516 -2.11 15.03 -0.17
N LYS A 517 -1.90 16.06 -1.01
CA LYS A 517 -2.61 17.35 -0.88
C LYS A 517 -4.11 17.24 -1.18
N GLU A 518 -4.51 16.28 -2.00
CA GLU A 518 -5.92 16.08 -2.38
C GLU A 518 -6.73 15.31 -1.33
N GLN A 519 -6.10 14.70 -0.32
CA GLN A 519 -6.82 13.78 0.56
C GLN A 519 -7.78 14.45 1.53
N TYR A 520 -7.41 15.57 2.15
CA TYR A 520 -8.11 16.06 3.34
C TYR A 520 -8.85 17.38 3.15
N GLY A 521 -8.98 17.85 1.91
CA GLY A 521 -9.65 19.12 1.60
C GLY A 521 -8.85 20.39 1.93
N PHE A 522 -7.59 20.26 2.34
CA PHE A 522 -6.69 21.39 2.63
C PHE A 522 -5.80 21.67 1.42
N GLY A 523 -6.20 22.64 0.58
CA GLY A 523 -5.45 23.02 -0.62
C GLY A 523 -4.28 23.99 -0.36
N GLY A 524 -3.28 23.97 -1.26
CA GLY A 524 -2.18 24.93 -1.26
C GLY A 524 -1.39 24.97 0.07
N ARG A 525 -1.19 26.18 0.62
CA ARG A 525 -0.43 26.36 1.87
C ARG A 525 -1.13 25.78 3.10
N SER A 526 -2.46 25.61 3.07
CA SER A 526 -3.22 25.09 4.22
C SER A 526 -2.94 23.60 4.49
N PHE A 527 -2.53 22.83 3.47
CA PHE A 527 -2.11 21.44 3.63
C PHE A 527 -1.00 21.28 4.67
N PHE A 528 -0.05 22.23 4.72
CA PHE A 528 1.08 22.18 5.65
C PHE A 528 0.64 22.18 7.12
N ILE A 529 -0.51 22.77 7.44
CA ILE A 529 -1.07 22.74 8.80
C ILE A 529 -1.38 21.30 9.19
N ILE A 530 -2.14 20.59 8.35
CA ILE A 530 -2.51 19.19 8.62
C ILE A 530 -1.30 18.27 8.53
N LEU A 531 -0.34 18.57 7.65
CA LEU A 531 0.92 17.85 7.55
C LEU A 531 1.69 17.91 8.88
N VAL A 532 1.89 19.11 9.42
CA VAL A 532 2.59 19.31 10.70
C VAL A 532 1.86 18.64 11.85
N ILE A 533 0.52 18.70 11.88
CA ILE A 533 -0.27 18.03 12.91
C ILE A 533 -0.08 16.50 12.85
N GLY A 534 -0.15 15.90 11.65
CA GLY A 534 0.09 14.46 11.49
C GLY A 534 1.51 14.04 11.88
N LEU A 535 2.53 14.79 11.46
CA LEU A 535 3.92 14.56 11.84
C LEU A 535 4.14 14.68 13.36
N PHE A 536 3.52 15.69 13.98
CA PHE A 536 3.51 15.86 15.43
C PHE A 536 2.83 14.68 16.13
N GLY A 537 1.77 14.10 15.56
CA GLY A 537 1.14 12.88 16.07
C GLY A 537 2.06 11.67 16.09
N PHE A 538 2.81 11.42 14.99
CA PHE A 538 3.84 10.39 14.97
C PHE A 538 4.93 10.67 16.03
N TRP A 539 5.40 11.91 16.10
CA TRP A 539 6.44 12.32 17.03
C TRP A 539 6.05 12.09 18.48
N GLU A 540 4.87 12.55 18.92
CA GLU A 540 4.38 12.35 20.29
C GLU A 540 4.22 10.87 20.63
N MET A 541 3.71 10.06 19.70
CA MET A 541 3.56 8.62 19.94
C MET A 541 4.91 7.91 20.09
N ILE A 542 5.88 8.20 19.20
CA ILE A 542 7.22 7.60 19.31
C ILE A 542 7.93 8.06 20.58
N ARG A 543 7.82 9.36 20.93
CA ARG A 543 8.44 9.92 22.13
C ARG A 543 7.93 9.26 23.41
N ARG A 544 6.63 9.00 23.49
CA ARG A 544 6.00 8.43 24.70
C ARG A 544 6.06 6.91 24.74
N LYS A 545 5.92 6.25 23.59
CA LYS A 545 5.78 4.80 23.50
C LYS A 545 6.43 4.25 22.21
N PRO A 546 7.77 4.24 22.12
CA PRO A 546 8.50 3.92 20.89
C PRO A 546 8.25 2.51 20.36
N ASP A 547 7.96 1.56 21.24
CA ASP A 547 7.59 0.17 20.95
C ASP A 547 6.25 0.02 20.21
N ILE A 548 5.45 1.08 20.15
CA ILE A 548 4.19 1.15 19.38
C ILE A 548 4.28 2.21 18.28
N GLY A 549 4.84 3.39 18.62
CA GLY A 549 4.97 4.52 17.70
C GLY A 549 5.90 4.25 16.52
N LEU A 550 7.06 3.62 16.73
CA LEU A 550 7.98 3.31 15.64
C LEU A 550 7.35 2.32 14.64
N PRO A 551 6.79 1.17 15.05
CA PRO A 551 6.04 0.29 14.15
C PRO A 551 4.98 1.01 13.32
N PHE A 552 4.16 1.85 13.95
CA PHE A 552 3.12 2.61 13.26
C PHE A 552 3.71 3.56 12.20
N PHE A 553 4.80 4.25 12.54
CA PHE A 553 5.50 5.13 11.61
C PHE A 553 6.19 4.36 10.47
N LEU A 554 6.81 3.20 10.76
CA LEU A 554 7.39 2.33 9.73
C LEU A 554 6.33 1.82 8.76
N LEU A 555 5.14 1.45 9.26
CA LEU A 555 4.00 1.07 8.42
C LEU A 555 3.58 2.21 7.48
N PHE A 556 3.51 3.45 8.01
CA PHE A 556 3.27 4.63 7.20
C PHE A 556 4.37 4.84 6.15
N LEU A 557 5.66 4.71 6.51
CA LEU A 557 6.77 4.86 5.58
C LEU A 557 6.76 3.81 4.45
N ILE A 558 6.50 2.54 4.77
CA ILE A 558 6.39 1.46 3.77
C ILE A 558 5.26 1.78 2.79
N SER A 559 4.09 2.18 3.30
CA SER A 559 2.91 2.47 2.48
C SER A 559 2.96 3.79 1.72
N SER A 560 3.87 4.70 2.09
CA SER A 560 4.06 6.01 1.47
C SER A 560 5.30 6.02 0.57
N VAL A 561 6.44 6.48 1.10
CA VAL A 561 7.72 6.56 0.38
C VAL A 561 8.11 5.20 -0.18
N GLY A 562 7.94 4.12 0.59
CA GLY A 562 8.26 2.76 0.14
C GLY A 562 7.52 2.35 -1.15
N ILE A 563 6.24 2.73 -1.29
CA ILE A 563 5.46 2.46 -2.50
C ILE A 563 5.94 3.29 -3.70
N VAL A 564 6.35 4.55 -3.51
CA VAL A 564 6.96 5.34 -4.60
C VAL A 564 8.19 4.62 -5.16
N LEU A 565 9.07 4.16 -4.26
CA LEU A 565 10.30 3.48 -4.63
C LEU A 565 10.02 2.15 -5.32
N TYR A 566 9.18 1.31 -4.72
CA TYR A 566 8.85 -0.03 -5.17
C TYR A 566 8.09 -0.04 -6.50
N MET A 567 7.08 0.82 -6.65
CA MET A 567 6.25 0.84 -7.85
C MET A 567 6.94 1.51 -9.03
N ASN A 568 7.82 2.49 -8.78
CA ASN A 568 8.60 3.17 -9.82
C ASN A 568 7.73 3.59 -11.01
N PHE A 569 6.70 4.40 -10.74
CA PHE A 569 5.75 4.84 -11.75
C PHE A 569 6.44 5.65 -12.85
N ALA A 570 5.89 5.56 -14.06
CA ALA A 570 6.50 6.13 -15.24
C ALA A 570 5.76 7.36 -15.76
N ASP A 571 6.50 8.43 -16.05
CA ASP A 571 6.00 9.78 -16.31
C ASP A 571 6.23 10.28 -17.74
N GLY A 572 6.71 9.41 -18.62
CA GLY A 572 7.07 9.73 -19.99
C GLY A 572 8.43 10.42 -20.14
N THR A 573 9.13 10.77 -19.05
CA THR A 573 10.45 11.43 -19.13
C THR A 573 11.58 10.45 -19.41
N ARG A 574 11.30 9.14 -19.39
CA ARG A 574 12.27 8.06 -19.54
C ARG A 574 11.81 7.09 -20.61
N GLN A 575 12.70 6.81 -21.55
CA GLN A 575 12.50 5.79 -22.57
C GLN A 575 12.70 4.39 -22.02
N ASN A 576 11.93 3.47 -22.58
CA ASN A 576 12.14 2.04 -22.44
C ASN A 576 13.40 1.66 -23.23
N PRO A 577 14.41 1.02 -22.59
CA PRO A 577 15.66 0.68 -23.25
C PRO A 577 15.48 -0.36 -24.36
N VAL A 578 14.38 -1.12 -24.34
CA VAL A 578 14.07 -2.14 -25.34
C VAL A 578 13.27 -1.54 -26.50
N THR A 579 12.17 -0.85 -26.21
CA THR A 579 11.26 -0.35 -27.26
C THR A 579 11.61 1.03 -27.77
N GLN A 580 12.50 1.76 -27.08
CA GLN A 580 12.86 3.17 -27.34
C GLN A 580 11.66 4.15 -27.26
N LEU A 581 10.52 3.69 -26.74
CA LEU A 581 9.33 4.50 -26.49
C LEU A 581 9.31 4.98 -25.03
N ASP A 582 8.71 6.13 -24.79
CA ASP A 582 8.58 6.69 -23.44
C ASP A 582 7.67 5.82 -22.56
N TYR A 583 8.10 5.54 -21.33
CA TYR A 583 7.24 4.88 -20.36
C TYR A 583 6.22 5.88 -19.83
N LEU A 584 4.96 5.79 -20.27
CA LEU A 584 3.90 6.66 -19.78
C LEU A 584 2.78 5.86 -19.11
N GLU A 585 2.54 6.12 -17.82
CA GLU A 585 1.35 5.63 -17.16
C GLU A 585 0.12 6.44 -17.61
N VAL A 586 -0.89 5.74 -18.12
CA VAL A 586 -2.08 6.35 -18.71
C VAL A 586 -3.12 6.81 -17.70
N ARG A 587 -3.01 6.36 -16.44
CA ARG A 587 -4.00 6.62 -15.37
C ARG A 587 -3.39 7.09 -14.07
N ASN A 588 -4.23 7.69 -13.22
CA ASN A 588 -3.89 8.03 -11.84
C ASN A 588 -3.64 6.76 -11.01
N ARG A 589 -2.67 6.84 -10.10
CA ARG A 589 -2.18 5.71 -9.28
C ARG A 589 -2.30 5.96 -7.78
N ASP A 590 -3.18 6.87 -7.36
CA ASP A 590 -3.40 7.27 -5.97
C ASP A 590 -3.86 6.11 -5.09
N TYR A 591 -4.65 5.18 -5.62
CA TYR A 591 -5.15 4.01 -4.89
C TYR A 591 -4.04 3.11 -4.28
N PHE A 592 -2.83 3.12 -4.84
CA PHE A 592 -1.67 2.41 -4.24
C PHE A 592 -1.26 2.99 -2.88
N PHE A 593 -1.55 4.27 -2.64
CA PHE A 593 -1.23 4.99 -1.43
C PHE A 593 -2.39 5.03 -0.42
N THR A 594 -3.51 4.36 -0.70
CA THR A 594 -4.66 4.29 0.21
C THR A 594 -4.24 3.91 1.64
N PRO A 595 -3.37 2.89 1.86
CA PRO A 595 -2.87 2.58 3.20
C PRO A 595 -2.14 3.76 3.88
N ALA A 596 -1.37 4.55 3.14
CA ALA A 596 -0.69 5.71 3.69
C ALA A 596 -1.66 6.83 4.06
N PHE A 597 -2.69 7.08 3.24
CA PHE A 597 -3.71 8.08 3.54
C PHE A 597 -4.49 7.72 4.79
N VAL A 598 -4.94 6.48 4.92
CA VAL A 598 -5.69 6.06 6.13
C VAL A 598 -4.84 6.15 7.39
N LEU A 599 -3.56 5.73 7.34
CA LEU A 599 -2.64 5.83 8.47
C LEU A 599 -2.30 7.28 8.83
N PHE A 600 -2.15 8.15 7.82
CA PHE A 600 -1.90 9.56 8.05
C PHE A 600 -3.13 10.27 8.64
N GLY A 601 -4.35 9.90 8.24
CA GLY A 601 -5.59 10.33 8.88
C GLY A 601 -5.62 10.00 10.39
N LEU A 602 -5.20 8.79 10.77
CA LEU A 602 -5.03 8.42 12.18
C LEU A 602 -3.93 9.25 12.86
N ALA A 603 -2.81 9.52 12.17
CA ALA A 603 -1.74 10.37 12.69
C ALA A 603 -2.20 11.81 12.97
N ILE A 604 -3.06 12.38 12.12
CA ILE A 604 -3.70 13.68 12.38
C ILE A 604 -4.50 13.62 13.68
N GLY A 605 -5.28 12.55 13.90
CA GLY A 605 -6.01 12.34 15.16
C GLY A 605 -5.11 12.27 16.39
N MET A 606 -3.95 11.60 16.30
CA MET A 606 -2.94 11.61 17.37
C MET A 606 -2.37 13.00 17.60
N GLY A 607 -2.06 13.74 16.53
CA GLY A 607 -1.54 15.10 16.62
C GLY A 607 -2.53 16.05 17.29
N MET A 608 -3.81 15.96 16.92
CA MET A 608 -4.88 16.74 17.54
C MET A 608 -5.03 16.41 19.02
N ALA A 609 -4.97 15.13 19.42
CA ALA A 609 -4.95 14.75 20.82
C ALA A 609 -3.75 15.37 21.56
N GLY A 610 -2.59 15.47 20.91
CA GLY A 610 -1.42 16.10 21.52
C GLY A 610 -1.52 17.58 21.70
N ILE A 611 -2.13 18.27 20.74
CA ILE A 611 -2.39 19.70 20.87
C ILE A 611 -3.36 19.96 22.03
N VAL A 612 -4.40 19.13 22.18
CA VAL A 612 -5.33 19.22 23.33
C VAL A 612 -4.62 18.90 24.65
N GLU A 613 -3.75 17.91 24.70
CA GLU A 613 -2.99 17.59 25.92
C GLU A 613 -1.99 18.69 26.28
N LEU A 614 -1.25 19.25 25.31
CA LEU A 614 -0.36 20.39 25.54
C LEU A 614 -1.13 21.62 26.03
N PHE A 615 -2.30 21.88 25.44
CA PHE A 615 -3.19 22.94 25.91
C PHE A 615 -3.65 22.67 27.34
N ARG A 616 -4.05 21.44 27.66
CA ARG A 616 -4.44 21.03 29.02
C ARG A 616 -3.29 21.20 30.02
N GLU A 617 -2.10 20.72 29.70
CA GLU A 617 -0.90 20.80 30.55
C GLU A 617 -0.45 22.25 30.81
N SER A 618 -0.71 23.16 29.85
CA SER A 618 -0.41 24.59 29.99
C SER A 618 -1.21 25.28 31.10
N PHE A 619 -2.39 24.75 31.44
CA PHE A 619 -3.14 25.16 32.61
C PHE A 619 -2.75 24.24 33.79
N LYS A 620 -1.95 24.74 34.76
CA LYS A 620 -1.62 24.00 36.00
C LYS A 620 -2.90 23.36 36.58
N PRO A 621 -2.85 22.13 37.13
CA PRO A 621 -4.06 21.37 37.47
C PRO A 621 -4.76 21.97 38.70
N SER A 622 -5.66 22.95 38.51
CA SER A 622 -6.47 23.48 39.64
C SER A 622 -7.62 24.41 39.23
N GLY A 623 -8.54 23.97 38.36
CA GLY A 623 -9.81 24.70 38.22
C GLY A 623 -10.87 24.05 37.32
N LYS A 624 -12.14 24.19 37.70
CA LYS A 624 -13.30 23.83 36.85
C LYS A 624 -13.24 24.52 35.48
N ILE A 625 -12.72 25.77 35.45
CA ILE A 625 -12.61 26.60 34.24
C ILE A 625 -11.60 26.01 33.25
N SER A 626 -10.42 25.60 33.70
CA SER A 626 -9.41 24.95 32.84
C SER A 626 -9.96 23.67 32.21
N ARG A 627 -10.64 22.83 33.00
CA ARG A 627 -11.31 21.63 32.50
C ARG A 627 -12.38 21.96 31.45
N ALA A 628 -13.22 22.97 31.70
CA ALA A 628 -14.24 23.40 30.75
C ALA A 628 -13.61 23.92 29.46
N ALA A 629 -12.53 24.70 29.55
CA ALA A 629 -11.79 25.22 28.40
C ALA A 629 -11.15 24.10 27.56
N THR A 630 -10.51 23.11 28.19
CA THR A 630 -9.95 21.94 27.48
C THR A 630 -11.05 21.14 26.78
N ILE A 631 -12.18 20.88 27.45
CA ILE A 631 -13.30 20.15 26.85
C ILE A 631 -13.90 20.95 25.68
N ALA A 632 -14.10 22.26 25.83
CA ALA A 632 -14.60 23.12 24.77
C ALA A 632 -13.63 23.15 23.57
N PHE A 633 -12.32 23.25 23.83
CA PHE A 633 -11.30 23.22 22.78
C PHE A 633 -11.29 21.87 22.02
N ALA A 634 -11.33 20.75 22.74
CA ALA A 634 -11.45 19.43 22.12
C ALA A 634 -12.77 19.27 21.34
N ALA A 635 -13.87 19.80 21.86
CA ALA A 635 -15.17 19.78 21.17
C ALA A 635 -15.10 20.54 19.84
N ILE A 636 -14.48 21.72 19.79
CA ILE A 636 -14.27 22.49 18.56
C ILE A 636 -13.45 21.67 17.55
N LEU A 637 -12.33 21.09 18.00
CA LEU A 637 -11.47 20.29 17.14
C LEU A 637 -12.14 18.99 16.65
N THR A 638 -13.15 18.50 17.36
CA THR A 638 -13.92 17.31 16.95
C THR A 638 -14.67 17.54 15.63
N PHE A 639 -14.99 18.79 15.31
CA PHE A 639 -15.65 19.16 14.06
C PHE A 639 -14.69 19.39 12.89
N THR A 640 -13.37 19.34 13.10
CA THR A 640 -12.39 19.51 12.00
C THR A 640 -12.55 18.52 10.85
N PRO A 641 -12.98 17.25 11.04
CA PRO A 641 -13.28 16.34 9.92
C PRO A 641 -14.45 16.79 9.03
N ILE A 642 -15.22 17.82 9.39
CA ILE A 642 -16.19 18.44 8.47
C ILE A 642 -15.48 19.03 7.23
N VAL A 643 -14.22 19.46 7.36
CA VAL A 643 -13.45 20.00 6.23
C VAL A 643 -13.24 18.95 5.13
N PRO A 644 -12.59 17.79 5.39
CA PRO A 644 -12.50 16.74 4.38
C PRO A 644 -13.87 16.21 3.96
N LEU A 645 -14.84 16.10 4.89
CA LEU A 645 -16.21 15.70 4.54
C LEU A 645 -16.79 16.62 3.45
N LYS A 646 -16.77 17.93 3.66
CA LYS A 646 -17.33 18.91 2.71
C LYS A 646 -16.55 18.95 1.39
N ALA A 647 -15.22 18.94 1.46
CA ALA A 647 -14.36 19.07 0.29
C ALA A 647 -14.47 17.85 -0.64
N ASN A 648 -14.58 16.65 -0.05
CA ASN A 648 -14.57 15.39 -0.77
C ASN A 648 -15.96 14.81 -1.03
N TYR A 649 -17.03 15.39 -0.47
CA TYR A 649 -18.39 14.90 -0.68
C TYR A 649 -18.76 14.85 -2.16
N PHE A 650 -18.69 15.98 -2.86
CA PHE A 650 -19.11 16.06 -4.25
C PHE A 650 -18.22 15.23 -5.21
N PRO A 651 -16.87 15.28 -5.11
CA PRO A 651 -16.01 14.43 -5.94
C PRO A 651 -16.24 12.92 -5.76
N ASN A 652 -16.71 12.48 -4.58
CA ASN A 652 -16.95 11.07 -4.28
C ASN A 652 -18.44 10.68 -4.27
N ASP A 653 -19.35 11.62 -4.54
CA ASP A 653 -20.77 11.33 -4.63
C ASP A 653 -21.09 10.66 -5.98
N ARG A 654 -21.33 9.35 -5.92
CA ARG A 654 -21.72 8.53 -7.06
C ARG A 654 -23.20 8.20 -7.06
N SER A 655 -24.01 8.76 -6.16
CA SER A 655 -25.44 8.46 -6.02
C SER A 655 -26.27 8.66 -7.29
N ARG A 656 -25.77 9.47 -8.22
CA ARG A 656 -26.39 9.77 -9.51
C ARG A 656 -25.56 9.28 -10.71
N ASN A 657 -24.57 8.43 -10.47
CA ASN A 657 -23.70 7.93 -11.52
C ASN A 657 -24.33 6.74 -12.25
N TYR A 658 -25.23 7.04 -13.20
CA TYR A 658 -25.83 6.05 -14.12
C TYR A 658 -25.03 5.90 -15.42
N ILE A 659 -24.02 6.75 -15.64
CA ILE A 659 -23.25 6.81 -16.88
C ILE A 659 -22.74 5.43 -17.31
N PRO A 660 -22.09 4.60 -16.46
CA PRO A 660 -21.55 3.31 -16.90
C PRO A 660 -22.64 2.31 -17.31
N TYR A 661 -23.79 2.36 -16.63
CA TYR A 661 -24.94 1.51 -16.96
C TYR A 661 -25.57 1.93 -18.29
N ASP A 662 -25.91 3.21 -18.43
CA ASP A 662 -26.56 3.75 -19.63
C ASP A 662 -25.64 3.63 -20.85
N TYR A 663 -24.35 3.89 -20.65
CA TYR A 663 -23.32 3.72 -21.66
C TYR A 663 -23.27 2.28 -22.20
N ALA A 664 -23.20 1.30 -21.30
CA ALA A 664 -23.17 -0.11 -21.68
C ALA A 664 -24.48 -0.56 -22.34
N ARG A 665 -25.61 -0.12 -21.80
CA ARG A 665 -26.94 -0.44 -22.31
C ARG A 665 -27.13 0.10 -23.72
N ASN A 666 -26.76 1.36 -23.96
CA ASN A 666 -26.89 2.00 -25.26
C ASN A 666 -26.09 1.26 -26.34
N TYR A 667 -24.87 0.82 -26.04
CA TYR A 667 -24.12 0.00 -27.01
C TYR A 667 -24.79 -1.34 -27.30
N LEU A 668 -25.21 -2.05 -26.25
CA LEU A 668 -25.86 -3.34 -26.43
C LEU A 668 -27.18 -3.22 -27.20
N GLU A 669 -28.02 -2.24 -26.87
CA GLU A 669 -29.32 -2.05 -27.51
C GLU A 669 -29.22 -1.49 -28.94
N SER A 670 -28.15 -0.76 -29.28
CA SER A 670 -27.94 -0.24 -30.63
C SER A 670 -27.40 -1.29 -31.61
N CYS A 671 -26.89 -2.42 -31.12
CA CYS A 671 -26.40 -3.49 -31.98
C CYS A 671 -27.56 -4.28 -32.63
N ASP A 672 -27.39 -4.70 -33.87
CA ASP A 672 -28.31 -5.65 -34.52
C ASP A 672 -28.35 -7.00 -33.77
N PRO A 673 -29.40 -7.83 -33.96
CA PRO A 673 -29.45 -9.18 -33.40
C PRO A 673 -28.22 -10.01 -33.75
N ASP A 674 -27.70 -10.75 -32.77
CA ASP A 674 -26.51 -11.61 -32.88
C ASP A 674 -25.21 -10.86 -33.25
N ALA A 675 -25.16 -9.53 -33.26
CA ALA A 675 -23.98 -8.77 -33.69
C ALA A 675 -22.68 -9.12 -32.92
N ILE A 676 -21.53 -8.85 -33.54
CA ILE A 676 -20.22 -8.85 -32.87
C ILE A 676 -19.84 -7.39 -32.58
N LEU A 677 -19.65 -7.07 -31.29
CA LEU A 677 -19.29 -5.74 -30.82
C LEU A 677 -17.82 -5.74 -30.36
N PHE A 678 -16.96 -5.01 -31.07
CA PHE A 678 -15.57 -4.82 -30.69
C PHE A 678 -15.41 -3.69 -29.66
N THR A 679 -14.66 -3.98 -28.60
CA THR A 679 -14.33 -3.08 -27.50
C THR A 679 -12.81 -3.00 -27.30
N ASN A 680 -12.34 -2.01 -26.55
CA ASN A 680 -10.93 -1.79 -26.32
C ASN A 680 -10.61 -1.37 -24.88
N GLY A 681 -10.60 -2.36 -23.98
CA GLY A 681 -10.11 -2.23 -22.62
C GLY A 681 -11.19 -2.44 -21.55
N ASP A 682 -10.87 -2.05 -20.32
CA ASP A 682 -11.68 -2.40 -19.15
C ASP A 682 -12.97 -1.57 -19.09
N ASN A 683 -12.88 -0.26 -19.33
CA ASN A 683 -13.98 0.70 -19.16
C ASN A 683 -15.13 0.54 -20.15
N ASP A 684 -14.89 -0.03 -21.32
CA ASP A 684 -15.95 -0.31 -22.30
C ASP A 684 -16.41 -1.77 -22.25
N THR A 685 -15.57 -2.72 -21.82
CA THR A 685 -15.90 -4.14 -21.81
C THR A 685 -16.60 -4.58 -20.52
N PHE A 686 -16.06 -4.20 -19.36
CA PHE A 686 -16.54 -4.72 -18.07
C PHE A 686 -17.98 -4.30 -17.76
N PRO A 687 -18.41 -3.06 -18.10
CA PRO A 687 -19.82 -2.70 -18.00
C PRO A 687 -20.74 -3.56 -18.85
N LEU A 688 -20.36 -3.87 -20.10
CA LEU A 688 -21.15 -4.73 -21.00
C LEU A 688 -21.29 -6.14 -20.45
N TRP A 689 -20.18 -6.74 -19.99
CA TRP A 689 -20.20 -8.06 -19.36
C TRP A 689 -21.08 -8.08 -18.10
N CYS A 690 -21.05 -7.02 -17.29
CA CYS A 690 -21.95 -6.90 -16.15
C CYS A 690 -23.42 -6.88 -16.58
N LEU A 691 -23.78 -6.10 -17.60
CA LEU A 691 -25.14 -6.03 -18.11
C LEU A 691 -25.64 -7.39 -18.64
N GLN A 692 -24.78 -8.08 -19.39
CA GLN A 692 -25.09 -9.41 -19.90
C GLN A 692 -25.25 -10.43 -18.77
N GLU A 693 -24.25 -10.56 -17.90
CA GLU A 693 -24.20 -11.63 -16.90
C GLU A 693 -25.18 -11.43 -15.74
N VAL A 694 -25.35 -10.19 -15.28
CA VAL A 694 -26.15 -9.87 -14.10
C VAL A 694 -27.60 -9.55 -14.46
N TYR A 695 -27.80 -8.77 -15.52
CA TYR A 695 -29.13 -8.26 -15.88
C TYR A 695 -29.77 -9.01 -17.06
N GLY A 696 -29.01 -9.86 -17.76
CA GLY A 696 -29.55 -10.64 -18.88
C GLY A 696 -29.79 -9.82 -20.15
N ILE A 697 -29.22 -8.62 -20.24
CA ILE A 697 -29.45 -7.71 -21.37
C ILE A 697 -28.60 -8.16 -22.56
N ARG A 698 -29.24 -8.36 -23.72
CA ARG A 698 -28.58 -8.60 -25.03
C ARG A 698 -27.47 -9.64 -24.97
N LYS A 699 -27.77 -10.82 -24.41
CA LYS A 699 -26.84 -11.97 -24.39
C LYS A 699 -26.54 -12.54 -25.78
N ASP A 700 -27.30 -12.15 -26.80
CA ASP A 700 -27.06 -12.46 -28.21
C ASP A 700 -25.85 -11.71 -28.79
N VAL A 701 -25.54 -10.51 -28.29
CA VAL A 701 -24.42 -9.69 -28.78
C VAL A 701 -23.09 -10.24 -28.25
N ARG A 702 -22.17 -10.53 -29.16
CA ARG A 702 -20.84 -11.09 -28.84
C ARG A 702 -19.82 -9.97 -28.63
N VAL A 703 -19.47 -9.72 -27.37
CA VAL A 703 -18.51 -8.66 -27.00
C VAL A 703 -17.06 -9.16 -27.12
N VAL A 704 -16.29 -8.55 -28.02
CA VAL A 704 -14.88 -8.90 -28.31
C VAL A 704 -13.96 -7.77 -27.85
N ASN A 705 -13.23 -8.01 -26.76
CA ASN A 705 -12.22 -7.07 -26.26
C ASN A 705 -10.89 -7.25 -26.99
N LEU A 706 -10.48 -6.24 -27.76
CA LEU A 706 -9.26 -6.27 -28.57
C LEU A 706 -7.98 -6.33 -27.71
N SER A 707 -7.97 -5.68 -26.53
CA SER A 707 -6.83 -5.76 -25.62
C SER A 707 -6.59 -7.20 -25.14
N LEU A 708 -7.65 -7.94 -24.83
CA LEU A 708 -7.59 -9.36 -24.47
C LEU A 708 -7.36 -10.28 -25.67
N ALA A 709 -7.77 -9.88 -26.88
CA ALA A 709 -7.54 -10.62 -28.13
C ALA A 709 -6.04 -10.80 -28.47
N ASN A 710 -5.14 -10.11 -27.76
CA ASN A 710 -3.70 -10.39 -27.82
C ASN A 710 -3.29 -11.68 -27.10
N THR A 711 -4.20 -12.35 -26.40
CA THR A 711 -3.92 -13.54 -25.59
C THR A 711 -4.58 -14.78 -26.17
N SER A 712 -3.83 -15.89 -26.26
CA SER A 712 -4.32 -17.13 -26.87
C SER A 712 -5.54 -17.72 -26.15
N TRP A 713 -5.58 -17.62 -24.82
CA TRP A 713 -6.71 -18.12 -24.02
C TRP A 713 -8.02 -17.41 -24.36
N TYR A 714 -7.97 -16.10 -24.61
CA TYR A 714 -9.16 -15.32 -24.90
C TYR A 714 -9.65 -15.61 -26.32
N VAL A 715 -8.74 -15.70 -27.30
CA VAL A 715 -9.09 -16.11 -28.68
C VAL A 715 -9.76 -17.48 -28.71
N MET A 716 -9.26 -18.45 -27.92
CA MET A 716 -9.91 -19.75 -27.76
C MET A 716 -11.29 -19.63 -27.10
N GLN A 717 -11.44 -18.79 -26.07
CA GLN A 717 -12.75 -18.54 -25.44
C GLN A 717 -13.76 -17.92 -26.41
N LEU A 718 -13.34 -16.97 -27.24
CA LEU A 718 -14.18 -16.36 -28.27
C LEU A 718 -14.72 -17.42 -29.24
N ARG A 719 -13.84 -18.31 -29.72
CA ARG A 719 -14.19 -19.41 -30.64
C ARG A 719 -15.08 -20.46 -29.97
N ASP A 720 -14.65 -20.97 -28.82
CA ASP A 720 -15.20 -22.20 -28.23
C ASP A 720 -16.43 -21.96 -27.34
N ARG A 721 -16.62 -20.74 -26.82
CA ARG A 721 -17.71 -20.42 -25.88
C ARG A 721 -18.64 -19.32 -26.35
N MET A 722 -18.09 -18.32 -27.05
CA MET A 722 -18.86 -17.16 -27.49
C MET A 722 -19.31 -17.27 -28.96
N ASN A 723 -19.01 -18.39 -29.62
CA ASN A 723 -19.38 -18.66 -31.02
C ASN A 723 -18.98 -17.51 -31.97
N VAL A 724 -17.82 -16.89 -31.72
CA VAL A 724 -17.23 -15.90 -32.63
C VAL A 724 -16.59 -16.66 -33.81
N PRO A 725 -16.82 -16.24 -35.06
CA PRO A 725 -16.37 -16.99 -36.24
C PRO A 725 -14.85 -16.95 -36.39
N ILE A 726 -14.17 -17.94 -35.78
CA ILE A 726 -12.72 -18.11 -35.82
C ILE A 726 -12.41 -19.54 -36.29
N ALA A 727 -11.91 -19.68 -37.52
CA ALA A 727 -11.59 -20.99 -38.11
C ALA A 727 -10.22 -21.58 -37.68
N TRP A 728 -9.40 -20.85 -36.92
CA TRP A 728 -8.05 -21.33 -36.54
C TRP A 728 -8.11 -22.51 -35.56
N SER A 729 -7.16 -23.44 -35.70
CA SER A 729 -6.94 -24.51 -34.73
C SER A 729 -6.34 -23.94 -33.42
N SER A 730 -6.46 -24.67 -32.32
CA SER A 730 -5.85 -24.26 -31.05
C SER A 730 -4.32 -24.10 -31.16
N GLU A 731 -3.66 -24.96 -31.93
CA GLU A 731 -2.21 -24.88 -32.18
C GLU A 731 -1.83 -23.60 -32.94
N THR A 732 -2.64 -23.21 -33.95
CA THR A 732 -2.42 -21.95 -34.67
C THR A 732 -2.56 -20.75 -33.73
N ILE A 733 -3.60 -20.73 -32.88
CA ILE A 733 -3.84 -19.64 -31.93
C ILE A 733 -2.67 -19.48 -30.95
N GLU A 734 -2.11 -20.58 -30.43
CA GLU A 734 -0.96 -20.52 -29.51
C GLU A 734 0.33 -20.01 -30.17
N LYS A 735 0.46 -20.19 -31.48
CA LYS A 735 1.62 -19.76 -32.28
C LYS A 735 1.48 -18.35 -32.85
N LEU A 736 0.35 -17.66 -32.66
CA LEU A 736 0.19 -16.26 -33.09
C LEU A 736 1.26 -15.37 -32.48
N ARG A 737 1.95 -14.60 -33.31
CA ARG A 737 2.97 -13.63 -32.90
C ARG A 737 2.80 -12.36 -33.72
N PRO A 738 3.17 -11.18 -33.18
CA PRO A 738 3.26 -9.98 -33.99
C PRO A 738 4.24 -10.17 -35.15
N TYR A 739 3.93 -9.63 -36.33
CA TYR A 739 4.81 -9.64 -37.51
C TYR A 739 4.70 -8.34 -38.31
N LEU A 740 5.62 -8.08 -39.24
CA LEU A 740 5.51 -6.99 -40.23
C LEU A 740 4.88 -7.52 -41.51
N SER A 741 3.84 -6.86 -42.01
CA SER A 741 3.20 -7.22 -43.27
C SER A 741 4.14 -7.04 -44.46
N ALA A 742 3.73 -7.55 -45.63
CA ALA A 742 4.48 -7.38 -46.88
C ALA A 742 4.61 -5.88 -47.26
N GLU A 743 3.62 -5.07 -46.88
CA GLU A 743 3.61 -3.62 -47.08
C GLU A 743 4.31 -2.85 -45.95
N GLY A 744 4.94 -3.55 -44.99
CA GLY A 744 5.80 -2.96 -43.97
C GLY A 744 5.09 -2.39 -42.74
N TYR A 745 3.79 -2.63 -42.56
CA TYR A 745 3.08 -2.21 -41.34
C TYR A 745 3.08 -3.31 -40.26
N PRO A 746 3.16 -2.94 -38.97
CA PRO A 746 3.16 -3.92 -37.88
C PRO A 746 1.76 -4.50 -37.65
N MET A 747 1.67 -5.83 -37.64
CA MET A 747 0.47 -6.61 -37.35
C MET A 747 0.52 -7.16 -35.94
N ARG A 748 -0.23 -6.57 -35.00
CA ARG A 748 -0.37 -7.11 -33.64
C ARG A 748 -1.28 -8.33 -33.66
N ILE A 749 -1.26 -9.12 -32.58
CA ILE A 749 -2.10 -10.31 -32.48
C ILE A 749 -3.59 -9.92 -32.54
N GLN A 750 -4.00 -8.86 -31.83
CA GLN A 750 -5.38 -8.37 -31.92
C GLN A 750 -5.82 -7.97 -33.34
N ASP A 751 -4.89 -7.42 -34.15
CA ASP A 751 -5.19 -7.01 -35.52
C ASP A 751 -5.42 -8.26 -36.38
N GLN A 752 -4.54 -9.25 -36.26
CA GLN A 752 -4.70 -10.56 -36.93
C GLN A 752 -6.03 -11.24 -36.56
N VAL A 753 -6.40 -11.24 -35.27
CA VAL A 753 -7.65 -11.84 -34.80
C VAL A 753 -8.86 -11.13 -35.38
N MET A 754 -8.88 -9.79 -35.38
CA MET A 754 -9.98 -9.00 -35.92
C MET A 754 -10.14 -9.25 -37.43
N GLU A 755 -9.05 -9.20 -38.20
CA GLU A 755 -9.09 -9.49 -39.64
C GLU A 755 -9.61 -10.90 -39.92
N HIS A 756 -9.18 -11.88 -39.11
CA HIS A 756 -9.63 -13.26 -39.26
C HIS A 756 -11.11 -13.43 -38.93
N ILE A 757 -11.63 -12.72 -37.91
CA ILE A 757 -13.05 -12.68 -37.60
C ILE A 757 -13.83 -12.09 -38.77
N ILE A 758 -13.40 -10.95 -39.33
CA ILE A 758 -14.05 -10.30 -40.47
C ILE A 758 -14.08 -11.25 -41.68
N ALA A 759 -12.94 -11.86 -42.00
CA ALA A 759 -12.80 -12.75 -43.14
C ALA A 759 -13.63 -14.04 -43.00
N THR A 760 -13.64 -14.65 -41.81
CA THR A 760 -14.41 -15.88 -41.56
C THR A 760 -15.91 -15.60 -41.44
N ASN A 761 -16.27 -14.43 -40.90
CA ASN A 761 -17.65 -13.98 -40.80
C ASN A 761 -18.29 -13.76 -42.17
N ASP A 762 -17.51 -13.37 -43.18
CA ASP A 762 -17.98 -13.15 -44.55
C ASP A 762 -19.19 -12.19 -44.58
N TRP A 763 -19.14 -11.16 -43.71
CA TRP A 763 -20.21 -10.17 -43.49
C TRP A 763 -21.59 -10.73 -43.11
N ARG A 764 -21.66 -11.99 -42.65
CA ARG A 764 -22.93 -12.65 -42.27
C ARG A 764 -23.48 -12.14 -40.95
N THR A 765 -22.61 -11.91 -39.98
CA THR A 765 -22.97 -11.29 -38.71
C THR A 765 -22.65 -9.78 -38.76
N PRO A 766 -23.57 -8.90 -38.34
CA PRO A 766 -23.28 -7.47 -38.19
C PRO A 766 -22.09 -7.21 -37.27
N LEU A 767 -21.21 -6.29 -37.67
CA LEU A 767 -20.01 -5.91 -36.92
C LEU A 767 -20.14 -4.48 -36.43
N PHE A 768 -19.98 -4.28 -35.12
CA PHE A 768 -20.02 -2.98 -34.48
C PHE A 768 -18.72 -2.72 -33.74
N MET A 769 -18.37 -1.44 -33.58
CA MET A 769 -17.25 -1.02 -32.76
C MET A 769 -17.68 0.07 -31.81
N THR A 770 -17.24 -0.02 -30.57
CA THR A 770 -17.41 1.09 -29.61
C THR A 770 -16.55 2.28 -30.04
N VAL A 771 -17.01 3.50 -29.71
CA VAL A 771 -16.28 4.72 -30.10
C VAL A 771 -14.90 4.83 -29.43
N THR A 772 -14.68 4.05 -28.36
CA THR A 772 -13.43 3.94 -27.60
C THR A 772 -12.37 3.07 -28.28
N VAL A 773 -12.72 2.27 -29.30
CA VAL A 773 -11.73 1.58 -30.13
C VAL A 773 -10.93 2.66 -30.90
N PRO A 774 -9.62 2.80 -30.67
CA PRO A 774 -8.82 3.84 -31.33
C PRO A 774 -8.68 3.53 -32.83
N GLN A 775 -8.56 4.56 -33.66
CA GLN A 775 -8.37 4.41 -35.12
C GLN A 775 -7.23 3.46 -35.47
N ASP A 776 -6.14 3.47 -34.69
CA ASP A 776 -5.02 2.55 -34.88
C ASP A 776 -5.35 1.07 -34.70
N SER A 777 -6.47 0.75 -34.06
CA SER A 777 -6.99 -0.62 -33.90
C SER A 777 -8.18 -0.90 -34.82
N ARG A 778 -8.61 0.08 -35.65
CA ARG A 778 -9.63 -0.08 -36.69
C ARG A 778 -8.96 -0.23 -38.05
N LYS A 779 -8.14 -1.27 -38.20
CA LYS A 779 -7.40 -1.52 -39.46
C LYS A 779 -7.77 -2.85 -40.08
N LEU A 780 -7.95 -2.87 -41.39
CA LEU A 780 -8.10 -4.07 -42.20
C LEU A 780 -7.09 -4.00 -43.34
N ARG A 781 -6.15 -4.95 -43.37
CA ARG A 781 -5.03 -5.00 -44.31
C ARG A 781 -4.21 -3.71 -44.32
N GLY A 782 -4.03 -3.12 -43.13
CA GLY A 782 -3.30 -1.86 -42.94
C GLY A 782 -4.08 -0.58 -43.31
N GLN A 783 -5.29 -0.69 -43.86
CA GLN A 783 -6.15 0.46 -44.19
C GLN A 783 -7.19 0.72 -43.11
N ALA A 784 -7.70 1.96 -43.04
CA ALA A 784 -8.74 2.31 -42.08
C ALA A 784 -10.02 1.51 -42.36
N LEU A 785 -10.49 0.77 -41.36
CA LEU A 785 -11.72 0.00 -41.46
C LEU A 785 -12.95 0.92 -41.63
N ASP A 786 -12.83 2.19 -41.22
CA ASP A 786 -13.88 3.21 -41.41
C ASP A 786 -14.26 3.40 -42.90
N GLU A 787 -13.38 3.03 -43.86
CA GLU A 787 -13.68 3.06 -45.30
C GLU A 787 -14.59 1.89 -45.75
N TYR A 788 -14.73 0.86 -44.91
CA TYR A 788 -15.45 -0.38 -45.18
C TYR A 788 -16.72 -0.53 -44.32
N LEU A 789 -16.93 0.35 -43.35
CA LEU A 789 -18.09 0.35 -42.45
C LEU A 789 -19.06 1.45 -42.89
N ILE A 790 -20.35 1.12 -43.00
CA ILE A 790 -21.40 2.13 -43.09
C ILE A 790 -21.66 2.60 -41.66
N LEU A 791 -21.42 3.89 -41.40
CA LEU A 791 -21.63 4.53 -40.10
C LEU A 791 -23.11 4.57 -39.70
#